data_AF-W9DGQ3-F1
#
_entry.id   AF-W9DGQ3-F1
#
_cell.length_a   1.000
_cell.length_b   1.000
_cell.length_c   1.000
_cell.angle_alpha   90.00
_cell.angle_beta   90.00
_cell.angle_gamma   90.00
#
_symmetry.space_group_name_H-M   'P 1'
#
loop_
_entity.id
_entity.type
_entity.pdbx_description
1 polymer ?
#
loop_
_entity_poly.entity_id
_entity_poly.type
_entity_poly.pdbx_seq_one_letter_code
_entity_poly.pdbx_strand_id
1 'polypeptide(L)'
;MDNSSCILLKNIGDRRLDDYEQENAGIPMASLISEHLPCLNERATFMSAHGYTVTKTHPYASNKTMNGTLEPTPVAIPGYAFESVPFRWLNRGTFEGDIWSQWQTDYSPEAEDHIGTLLGFTPTWVMDGTNQQAIIRAFFESVSPGQSLVFAYLKHSPFQEGSARRLIIGAARVTEVALPGMWRHRGQPPFESSMWETAVGHSLRPDMTDGVLLPYQQLVGLLDKGVDVESALAWAPEGRDVEFSYVTEHLSDDAAIESLLSLSAAARGLIELGIEVPSSATHWLDAQIGRLWQLRGPTPGLGSVLAHLGVRSPYAVARLVLSHVPENGDPWELIEAGFADSTQFSTDVHVAIGPSIGKIWGKLPLARREALRALSAFDVSAGQVSMIMGGDTTVELTLEEFLDNPYYAAICTYTDPRHVPFTTIDRGCFPPDHVSWSSPLPESAQMEDHLDRRRIEALLVDVLERAAAEGNTVLPQAEAVVRAGDIPIATSSVLNNEVLMGQDLDARTLAEGEEWRPILGTTVGDDMPAYKLTRLAEVAEVIRGWLAPRLTMQRFGSLTQPRAVIDAVIDAPVGGDPEEEAARREKATGLGELYASPLSVLIGPAGTGKTTLLRALVSLPGIAGSAPILLAPTGKARVQLQQKVGYPARTLASHLSRSDRYNGSAGQYRVTGEPSTRERADLVVIDEASMLTEEMLAATLDSFSSIKRIVLVGDPRQLPPIGPGRPFVDLVRHLRPEQFPSAERVGNGYVELQVTRRQGGLGRADLALAKWFGGDELGPDDDAIWEQMRTTSDLTEVRHVSWSGRSPEKTLVDILREELDLNTHPNPQIAFALTYGGTWNDPYLNWEIGKGGAGERAERWQVLTPTRSRQFGSVELNRHLKRTFRGSSGLTVRETGSTGHKM
;
A
#
# COMPACT_ATOMS: atom_id res chain seq x y z
N MET A 1 -19.57 16.23 -16.50
CA MET A 1 -19.12 16.58 -15.12
C MET A 1 -18.10 15.53 -14.74
N ASP A 2 -16.84 15.77 -15.10
CA ASP A 2 -15.91 14.65 -15.38
C ASP A 2 -14.78 14.52 -14.34
N ASN A 3 -14.82 15.30 -13.25
CA ASN A 3 -13.86 15.17 -12.15
C ASN A 3 -14.54 14.53 -10.93
N SER A 4 -14.56 13.20 -10.91
CA SER A 4 -15.00 12.42 -9.74
C SER A 4 -13.89 12.26 -8.68
N SER A 5 -12.63 12.55 -9.02
CA SER A 5 -11.50 12.29 -8.12
C SER A 5 -11.47 13.24 -6.92
N CYS A 6 -11.87 14.51 -7.08
CA CYS A 6 -11.90 15.47 -5.97
C CYS A 6 -12.96 15.13 -4.90
N ILE A 7 -13.96 14.32 -5.24
CA ILE A 7 -15.03 13.87 -4.35
C ILE A 7 -14.53 12.94 -3.25
N LEU A 8 -13.37 12.30 -3.47
CA LEU A 8 -12.69 11.48 -2.45
C LEU A 8 -12.33 12.28 -1.20
N LEU A 9 -12.18 13.61 -1.32
CA LEU A 9 -12.04 14.49 -0.18
C LEU A 9 -13.39 14.66 0.51
N LYS A 10 -13.47 14.24 1.77
CA LYS A 10 -14.71 14.20 2.54
C LYS A 10 -15.51 15.51 2.50
N ASN A 11 -14.87 16.68 2.60
CA ASN A 11 -15.57 17.97 2.57
C ASN A 11 -16.24 18.24 1.21
N ILE A 12 -15.54 17.98 0.10
CA ILE A 12 -16.12 18.10 -1.26
C ILE A 12 -17.20 17.03 -1.43
N GLY A 13 -16.91 15.79 -1.02
CA GLY A 13 -17.86 14.68 -1.05
C GLY A 13 -19.19 15.04 -0.37
N ASP A 14 -19.13 15.58 0.83
CA ASP A 14 -20.32 15.87 1.63
C ASP A 14 -21.04 17.14 1.16
N ARG A 15 -20.32 18.19 0.74
CA ARG A 15 -20.89 19.55 0.55
C ARG A 15 -20.98 20.06 -0.88
N ARG A 16 -20.40 19.38 -1.88
CA ARG A 16 -20.41 19.84 -3.27
C ARG A 16 -21.85 19.97 -3.80
N LEU A 17 -22.15 21.13 -4.38
CA LEU A 17 -23.43 21.48 -4.99
C LEU A 17 -23.28 21.42 -6.51
N ASP A 18 -23.60 20.26 -7.10
CA ASP A 18 -23.30 19.97 -8.49
C ASP A 18 -24.06 20.91 -9.46
N ASP A 19 -25.33 21.24 -9.19
CA ASP A 19 -26.13 22.16 -10.02
C ASP A 19 -25.59 23.60 -9.96
N TYR A 20 -25.18 24.07 -8.78
CA TYR A 20 -24.59 25.39 -8.60
C TYR A 20 -23.27 25.54 -9.38
N GLU A 21 -22.40 24.52 -9.34
CA GLU A 21 -21.16 24.52 -10.12
C GLU A 21 -21.41 24.55 -11.64
N GLN A 22 -22.45 23.86 -12.12
CA GLN A 22 -22.82 23.89 -13.53
C GLN A 22 -23.35 25.25 -13.97
N GLU A 23 -24.27 25.84 -13.19
CA GLU A 23 -24.87 27.15 -13.49
C GLU A 23 -23.82 28.27 -13.51
N ASN A 24 -22.74 28.11 -12.74
CA ASN A 24 -21.68 29.11 -12.59
C ASN A 24 -20.38 28.73 -13.32
N ALA A 25 -20.42 27.75 -14.24
CA ALA A 25 -19.26 27.32 -14.99
C ALA A 25 -18.64 28.46 -15.81
N GLY A 26 -17.31 28.60 -15.76
CA GLY A 26 -16.56 29.66 -16.46
C GLY A 26 -16.51 31.02 -15.75
N ILE A 27 -17.23 31.18 -14.63
CA ILE A 27 -17.17 32.39 -13.80
C ILE A 27 -15.95 32.29 -12.85
N PRO A 28 -15.13 33.35 -12.69
CA PRO A 28 -14.01 33.33 -11.76
C PRO A 28 -14.46 33.02 -10.33
N MET A 29 -13.82 32.05 -9.67
CA MET A 29 -14.20 31.63 -8.31
C MET A 29 -14.20 32.77 -7.29
N ALA A 30 -13.32 33.77 -7.47
CA ALA A 30 -13.26 34.96 -6.63
C ALA A 30 -14.54 35.81 -6.67
N SER A 31 -15.39 35.64 -7.68
CA SER A 31 -16.67 36.33 -7.83
C SER A 31 -17.88 35.49 -7.36
N LEU A 32 -17.64 34.26 -6.92
CA LEU A 32 -18.67 33.33 -6.45
C LEU A 32 -18.71 33.29 -4.92
N ILE A 33 -19.84 32.84 -4.37
CA ILE A 33 -20.01 32.63 -2.94
C ILE A 33 -19.15 31.44 -2.51
N SER A 34 -18.10 31.69 -1.74
CA SER A 34 -17.10 30.68 -1.35
C SER A 34 -17.67 29.53 -0.51
N GLU A 35 -18.72 29.78 0.27
CA GLU A 35 -19.43 28.76 1.07
C GLU A 35 -20.09 27.68 0.21
N HIS A 36 -20.45 27.99 -1.04
CA HIS A 36 -21.02 27.03 -1.99
C HIS A 36 -19.94 26.25 -2.76
N LEU A 37 -18.67 26.59 -2.57
CA LEU A 37 -17.52 25.99 -3.26
C LEU A 37 -16.60 25.28 -2.26
N PRO A 38 -16.94 24.06 -1.81
CA PRO A 38 -16.13 23.34 -0.82
C PRO A 38 -14.71 23.03 -1.30
N CYS A 39 -14.47 23.05 -2.61
CA CYS A 39 -13.15 22.90 -3.22
C CYS A 39 -12.17 24.02 -2.85
N LEU A 40 -12.66 25.24 -2.53
CA LEU A 40 -11.82 26.34 -2.05
C LEU A 40 -11.21 26.04 -0.68
N ASN A 41 -11.99 25.41 0.21
CA ASN A 41 -11.50 24.97 1.52
C ASN A 41 -10.57 23.75 1.42
N GLU A 42 -10.64 23.01 0.31
CA GLU A 42 -9.73 21.91 -0.02
C GLU A 42 -8.58 22.33 -0.94
N ARG A 43 -8.34 23.64 -1.09
CA ARG A 43 -7.12 24.20 -1.72
C ARG A 43 -6.99 23.88 -3.22
N ALA A 44 -8.11 23.73 -3.92
CA ALA A 44 -8.17 23.21 -5.30
C ALA A 44 -7.86 24.25 -6.41
N THR A 45 -7.05 25.28 -6.14
CA THR A 45 -6.94 26.47 -7.02
C THR A 45 -5.52 26.96 -7.27
N PHE A 46 -4.49 26.13 -7.07
CA PHE A 46 -3.10 26.59 -7.20
C PHE A 46 -2.76 27.15 -8.60
N MET A 47 -3.38 26.61 -9.66
CA MET A 47 -3.21 27.13 -11.03
C MET A 47 -4.06 28.38 -11.37
N SER A 48 -4.87 28.90 -10.44
CA SER A 48 -5.71 30.07 -10.70
C SER A 48 -4.86 31.33 -10.89
N ALA A 49 -5.05 32.03 -12.01
CA ALA A 49 -4.42 33.34 -12.23
C ALA A 49 -4.98 34.44 -11.31
N HIS A 50 -6.16 34.22 -10.73
CA HIS A 50 -6.83 35.14 -9.83
C HIS A 50 -6.73 34.63 -8.39
N GLY A 51 -6.32 35.52 -7.49
CA GLY A 51 -6.43 35.26 -6.06
C GLY A 51 -7.88 35.29 -5.57
N TYR A 52 -8.11 34.77 -4.38
CA TYR A 52 -9.41 34.72 -3.73
C TYR A 52 -9.28 34.89 -2.23
N THR A 53 -10.39 35.11 -1.53
CA THR A 53 -10.43 35.19 -0.07
C THR A 53 -11.44 34.20 0.47
N VAL A 54 -11.02 33.38 1.43
CA VAL A 54 -11.91 32.48 2.16
C VAL A 54 -12.00 32.93 3.60
N THR A 55 -13.20 32.90 4.17
CA THR A 55 -13.36 33.12 5.60
C THR A 55 -13.27 31.77 6.30
N LYS A 56 -12.24 31.60 7.14
CA LYS A 56 -12.07 30.39 7.94
C LYS A 56 -12.60 30.59 9.34
N THR A 57 -13.04 29.49 9.95
CA THR A 57 -13.51 29.44 11.34
C THR A 57 -12.63 28.47 12.10
N HIS A 58 -12.10 28.92 13.24
CA HIS A 58 -11.23 28.09 14.07
C HIS A 58 -11.96 26.81 14.54
N PRO A 59 -11.34 25.61 14.47
CA PRO A 59 -12.00 24.35 14.82
C PRO A 59 -12.58 24.30 16.25
N TYR A 60 -11.96 25.02 17.17
CA TYR A 60 -12.41 25.11 18.57
C TYR A 60 -13.23 26.36 18.88
N ALA A 61 -13.72 27.10 17.87
CA ALA A 61 -14.56 28.29 18.09
C ALA A 61 -15.83 27.99 18.92
N SER A 62 -16.35 26.75 18.86
CA SER A 62 -17.50 26.30 19.66
C SER A 62 -17.11 25.65 20.99
N ASN A 63 -15.82 25.54 21.32
CA ASN A 63 -15.37 25.00 22.61
C ASN A 63 -15.74 25.97 23.74
N LYS A 64 -16.22 25.47 24.88
CA LYS A 64 -16.65 26.31 26.02
C LYS A 64 -15.63 27.36 26.44
N THR A 65 -14.34 27.04 26.39
CA THR A 65 -13.24 27.94 26.78
C THR A 65 -13.04 29.07 25.77
N MET A 66 -13.20 28.81 24.47
CA MET A 66 -12.94 29.77 23.39
C MET A 66 -14.23 30.37 22.77
N ASN A 67 -15.40 29.96 23.27
CA ASN A 67 -16.67 30.37 22.72
C ASN A 67 -16.90 31.87 22.93
N GLY A 68 -17.17 32.58 21.85
CA GLY A 68 -17.40 34.03 21.85
C GLY A 68 -16.14 34.89 21.85
N THR A 69 -14.94 34.30 21.89
CA THR A 69 -13.66 35.03 21.78
C THR A 69 -13.06 34.96 20.38
N LEU A 70 -13.20 33.85 19.65
CA LEU A 70 -12.65 33.71 18.29
C LEU A 70 -13.64 34.22 17.22
N GLU A 71 -13.13 35.03 16.29
CA GLU A 71 -13.92 35.57 15.17
C GLU A 71 -13.51 34.89 13.84
N PRO A 72 -14.46 34.71 12.90
CA PRO A 72 -14.13 34.25 11.56
C PRO A 72 -13.04 35.12 10.93
N THR A 73 -12.00 34.48 10.38
CA THR A 73 -10.80 35.16 9.90
C THR A 73 -10.69 35.01 8.38
N PRO A 74 -10.61 36.11 7.62
CA PRO A 74 -10.39 36.05 6.18
C PRO A 74 -8.93 35.70 5.88
N VAL A 75 -8.74 34.73 4.98
CA VAL A 75 -7.45 34.31 4.45
C VAL A 75 -7.43 34.63 2.96
N ALA A 76 -6.50 35.48 2.55
CA ALA A 76 -6.31 35.83 1.14
C ALA A 76 -5.24 34.94 0.54
N ILE A 77 -5.57 34.26 -0.57
CA ILE A 77 -4.64 33.45 -1.35
C ILE A 77 -4.40 34.18 -2.67
N PRO A 78 -3.14 34.51 -3.02
CA PRO A 78 -2.83 35.16 -4.29
C PRO A 78 -3.03 34.19 -5.46
N GLY A 79 -3.01 34.72 -6.69
CA GLY A 79 -3.00 33.87 -7.88
C GLY A 79 -1.67 33.11 -7.98
N TYR A 80 -1.69 31.91 -8.56
CA TYR A 80 -0.52 31.03 -8.70
C TYR A 80 0.17 30.72 -7.37
N ALA A 81 -0.61 30.25 -6.39
CA ALA A 81 -0.12 29.94 -5.06
C ALA A 81 -0.76 28.69 -4.46
N PHE A 82 0.03 27.97 -3.69
CA PHE A 82 -0.45 26.90 -2.81
C PHE A 82 -0.83 27.47 -1.44
N GLU A 83 -1.86 26.88 -0.85
CA GLU A 83 -2.12 27.02 0.58
C GLU A 83 -1.42 25.84 1.30
N SER A 84 -0.22 26.10 1.80
CA SER A 84 0.67 25.10 2.39
C SER A 84 0.51 25.05 3.91
N VAL A 85 0.43 23.83 4.45
CA VAL A 85 0.26 23.59 5.89
C VAL A 85 1.15 22.42 6.29
N PRO A 86 2.12 22.60 7.21
CA PRO A 86 3.01 21.54 7.65
C PRO A 86 2.34 20.69 8.74
N PHE A 87 1.36 19.86 8.36
CA PHE A 87 0.52 19.14 9.34
C PHE A 87 1.34 18.25 10.28
N ARG A 88 2.37 17.57 9.79
CA ARG A 88 3.22 16.71 10.62
C ARG A 88 3.88 17.50 11.77
N TRP A 89 4.29 18.72 11.47
CA TRP A 89 4.99 19.61 12.39
C TRP A 89 4.06 20.27 13.40
N LEU A 90 2.80 20.49 13.05
CA LEU A 90 1.80 21.06 13.96
C LEU A 90 1.07 20.00 14.79
N ASN A 91 1.26 18.71 14.50
CA ASN A 91 0.79 17.62 15.34
C ASN A 91 1.68 17.55 16.59
N ARG A 92 1.10 17.74 17.78
CA ARG A 92 1.87 17.82 19.02
C ARG A 92 2.68 16.56 19.29
N GLY A 93 2.07 15.39 19.11
CA GLY A 93 2.73 14.11 19.36
C GLY A 93 3.90 13.85 18.42
N THR A 94 3.70 14.09 17.11
CA THR A 94 4.77 13.94 16.13
C THR A 94 5.86 15.00 16.29
N PHE A 95 5.48 16.26 16.59
CA PHE A 95 6.47 17.32 16.77
C PHE A 95 7.34 17.08 18.00
N GLU A 96 6.74 16.90 19.18
CA GLU A 96 7.49 16.67 20.43
C GLU A 96 8.30 15.38 20.38
N GLY A 97 7.77 14.31 19.76
CA GLY A 97 8.42 13.00 19.67
C GLY A 97 9.56 12.94 18.65
N ASP A 98 9.32 13.47 17.44
CA ASP A 98 10.18 13.19 16.29
C ASP A 98 10.98 14.40 15.80
N ILE A 99 10.48 15.63 15.99
CA ILE A 99 10.96 16.83 15.29
C ILE A 99 11.65 17.81 16.24
N TRP A 100 11.05 18.08 17.40
CA TRP A 100 11.45 19.17 18.29
C TRP A 100 12.91 19.07 18.73
N SER A 101 13.38 17.85 19.04
CA SER A 101 14.77 17.56 19.41
C SER A 101 15.79 17.93 18.33
N GLN A 102 15.36 17.97 17.06
CA GLN A 102 16.19 18.23 15.89
C GLN A 102 16.21 19.71 15.48
N TRP A 103 15.16 20.47 15.81
CA TRP A 103 14.96 21.84 15.30
C TRP A 103 15.07 22.95 16.35
N GLN A 104 15.09 22.62 17.66
CA GLN A 104 15.36 23.55 18.79
C GLN A 104 14.81 24.98 18.59
N THR A 105 13.51 25.07 18.32
CA THR A 105 12.77 26.33 18.14
C THR A 105 12.36 26.93 19.49
N ASP A 106 11.78 28.15 19.48
CA ASP A 106 11.13 28.80 20.64
C ASP A 106 9.82 28.11 21.07
N TYR A 107 9.81 26.77 21.10
CA TYR A 107 8.68 25.95 21.51
C TYR A 107 8.69 25.74 23.03
N SER A 108 7.57 25.99 23.70
CA SER A 108 7.35 25.72 25.13
C SER A 108 6.29 24.63 25.33
N PRO A 109 6.69 23.42 25.76
CA PRO A 109 5.74 22.38 26.19
C PRO A 109 4.85 22.83 27.35
N GLU A 110 5.38 23.67 28.25
CA GLU A 110 4.62 24.18 29.39
C GLU A 110 3.45 25.06 28.96
N ALA A 111 3.61 25.84 27.88
CA ALA A 111 2.52 26.61 27.30
C ALA A 111 1.41 25.69 26.75
N GLU A 112 1.76 24.57 26.11
CA GLU A 112 0.78 23.58 25.64
C GLU A 112 0.08 22.85 26.79
N ASP A 113 0.81 22.52 27.86
CA ASP A 113 0.23 21.90 29.06
C ASP A 113 -0.73 22.85 29.79
N HIS A 114 -0.39 24.14 29.82
CA HIS A 114 -1.28 25.17 30.33
C HIS A 114 -2.58 25.23 29.51
N ILE A 115 -2.49 25.21 28.18
CA ILE A 115 -3.67 25.18 27.30
C ILE A 115 -4.47 23.89 27.50
N GLY A 116 -3.83 22.74 27.62
CA GLY A 116 -4.50 21.47 27.90
C GLY A 116 -5.30 21.52 29.21
N THR A 117 -4.75 22.20 30.23
CA THR A 117 -5.44 22.45 31.50
C THR A 117 -6.66 23.37 31.31
N LEU A 118 -6.54 24.44 30.51
CA LEU A 118 -7.65 25.36 30.20
C LEU A 118 -8.77 24.69 29.37
N LEU A 119 -8.41 23.75 28.49
CA LEU A 119 -9.36 23.02 27.64
C LEU A 119 -9.96 21.80 28.34
N GLY A 120 -9.33 21.30 29.40
CA GLY A 120 -9.74 20.10 30.15
C GLY A 120 -9.38 18.78 29.47
N PHE A 121 -8.52 18.79 28.45
CA PHE A 121 -7.97 17.63 27.75
C PHE A 121 -6.68 18.04 27.02
N THR A 122 -5.82 17.07 26.70
CA THR A 122 -4.61 17.30 25.90
C THR A 122 -4.96 17.34 24.40
N PRO A 123 -4.79 18.48 23.70
CA PRO A 123 -5.08 18.56 22.27
C PRO A 123 -4.09 17.73 21.45
N THR A 124 -4.56 17.17 20.34
CA THR A 124 -3.70 16.44 19.37
C THR A 124 -2.77 17.38 18.61
N TRP A 125 -3.19 18.64 18.41
CA TRP A 125 -2.45 19.66 17.68
C TRP A 125 -1.82 20.65 18.66
N VAL A 126 -0.70 21.25 18.28
CA VAL A 126 -0.13 22.40 18.99
C VAL A 126 -1.15 23.54 18.94
N MET A 127 -1.45 24.15 20.09
CA MET A 127 -2.52 25.13 20.24
C MET A 127 -2.02 26.53 20.58
N ASP A 128 -0.87 26.67 21.25
CA ASP A 128 -0.33 27.98 21.60
C ASP A 128 0.12 28.72 20.34
N GLY A 129 -0.36 29.96 20.17
CA GLY A 129 -0.06 30.76 18.99
C GLY A 129 1.43 31.04 18.79
N THR A 130 2.20 31.20 19.86
CA THR A 130 3.66 31.42 19.78
C THR A 130 4.37 30.15 19.34
N ASN A 131 4.01 29.01 19.92
CA ASN A 131 4.51 27.70 19.50
C ASN A 131 4.18 27.41 18.04
N GLN A 132 2.91 27.61 17.64
CA GLN A 132 2.47 27.41 16.25
C GLN A 132 3.28 28.27 15.28
N GLN A 133 3.47 29.56 15.58
CA GLN A 133 4.29 30.43 14.74
C GLN A 133 5.77 30.05 14.72
N ALA A 134 6.34 29.64 15.86
CA ALA A 134 7.72 29.18 15.93
C ALA A 134 7.95 27.94 15.05
N ILE A 135 7.04 26.97 15.12
CA ILE A 135 7.06 25.76 14.30
C ILE A 135 6.92 26.10 12.81
N ILE A 136 5.95 26.93 12.44
CA ILE A 136 5.72 27.31 11.03
C ILE A 136 6.91 28.09 10.47
N ARG A 137 7.50 29.01 11.26
CA ARG A 137 8.72 29.73 10.87
C ARG A 137 9.88 28.77 10.63
N ALA A 138 10.12 27.84 11.55
CA ALA A 138 11.19 26.85 11.42
C ALA A 138 10.99 25.92 10.22
N PHE A 139 9.75 25.56 9.89
CA PHE A 139 9.46 24.80 8.68
C PHE A 139 9.86 25.58 7.43
N PHE A 140 9.40 26.82 7.28
CA PHE A 140 9.65 27.60 6.06
C PHE A 140 11.03 28.28 5.99
N GLU A 141 11.85 28.22 7.04
CA GLU A 141 13.17 28.88 7.07
C GLU A 141 14.12 28.38 5.97
N SER A 142 14.02 27.09 5.61
CA SER A 142 14.84 26.45 4.58
C SER A 142 14.33 26.72 3.16
N VAL A 143 13.14 27.31 3.02
CA VAL A 143 12.57 27.63 1.71
C VAL A 143 13.14 28.97 1.24
N SER A 144 13.92 28.94 0.17
CA SER A 144 14.53 30.11 -0.43
C SER A 144 13.80 30.48 -1.72
N PRO A 145 12.99 31.57 -1.74
CA PRO A 145 12.31 32.02 -2.94
C PRO A 145 13.28 32.25 -4.10
N GLY A 146 12.90 31.81 -5.29
CA GLY A 146 13.75 31.82 -6.48
C GLY A 146 14.74 30.66 -6.55
N GLN A 147 14.87 29.83 -5.53
CA GLN A 147 15.81 28.70 -5.50
C GLN A 147 15.12 27.37 -5.18
N SER A 148 14.26 27.32 -4.17
CA SER A 148 13.55 26.09 -3.77
C SER A 148 12.49 25.68 -4.79
N LEU A 149 12.27 24.37 -4.89
CA LEU A 149 11.22 23.78 -5.71
C LEU A 149 10.02 23.35 -4.84
N VAL A 150 8.84 23.34 -5.45
CA VAL A 150 7.60 22.79 -4.88
C VAL A 150 7.05 21.74 -5.85
N PHE A 151 6.63 20.60 -5.30
CA PHE A 151 6.10 19.48 -6.07
C PHE A 151 4.61 19.31 -5.76
N ALA A 152 3.80 19.20 -6.80
CA ALA A 152 2.37 18.95 -6.71
C ALA A 152 2.09 17.46 -6.92
N TYR A 153 1.29 16.86 -6.05
CA TYR A 153 0.93 15.44 -6.14
C TYR A 153 -0.55 15.21 -5.87
N LEU A 154 -1.05 14.07 -6.34
CA LEU A 154 -2.39 13.56 -6.09
C LEU A 154 -2.30 12.39 -5.13
N LYS A 155 -3.01 12.53 -4.00
CA LYS A 155 -3.27 11.41 -3.09
C LYS A 155 -4.18 10.35 -3.72
N HIS A 156 -5.07 10.79 -4.60
CA HIS A 156 -6.01 9.97 -5.31
C HIS A 156 -6.14 10.42 -6.78
N SER A 157 -6.09 9.46 -7.70
CA SER A 157 -6.24 9.65 -9.13
C SER A 157 -7.05 8.50 -9.74
N PRO A 158 -7.62 8.68 -10.94
CA PRO A 158 -8.28 7.59 -11.66
C PRO A 158 -7.29 6.53 -12.18
N PHE A 159 -5.98 6.80 -12.09
CA PHE A 159 -4.89 5.92 -12.53
C PHE A 159 -4.33 5.04 -11.39
N GLN A 160 -4.75 5.26 -10.14
CA GLN A 160 -4.22 4.59 -8.94
C GLN A 160 -5.04 3.35 -8.53
N GLU A 161 -5.39 2.46 -9.46
CA GLU A 161 -6.16 1.25 -9.12
C GLU A 161 -5.29 0.13 -8.52
N GLY A 162 -4.04 -0.01 -8.98
CA GLY A 162 -3.08 -1.03 -8.51
C GLY A 162 -1.94 -0.50 -7.62
N SER A 163 -1.82 0.81 -7.43
CA SER A 163 -0.69 1.43 -6.72
C SER A 163 -1.14 2.27 -5.52
N ALA A 164 -0.46 2.09 -4.39
CA ALA A 164 -0.64 2.94 -3.20
C ALA A 164 0.20 4.23 -3.25
N ARG A 165 1.17 4.31 -4.18
CA ARG A 165 2.09 5.43 -4.33
C ARG A 165 1.35 6.68 -4.78
N ARG A 166 1.84 7.84 -4.36
CA ARG A 166 1.29 9.16 -4.73
C ARG A 166 1.68 9.49 -6.16
N LEU A 167 0.79 10.14 -6.91
CA LEU A 167 1.05 10.50 -8.30
C LEU A 167 1.52 11.96 -8.36
N ILE A 168 2.75 12.20 -8.78
CA ILE A 168 3.29 13.55 -8.97
C ILE A 168 2.72 14.10 -10.27
N ILE A 169 2.19 15.33 -10.25
CA ILE A 169 1.57 15.95 -11.43
C ILE A 169 2.38 17.12 -11.98
N GLY A 170 3.28 17.67 -11.17
CA GLY A 170 4.07 18.83 -11.59
C GLY A 170 5.05 19.30 -10.54
N ALA A 171 5.93 20.21 -10.96
CA ALA A 171 6.92 20.86 -10.11
C ALA A 171 7.13 22.30 -10.57
N ALA A 172 7.46 23.20 -9.64
CA ALA A 172 7.66 24.62 -9.91
C ALA A 172 8.70 25.22 -8.97
N ARG A 173 9.22 26.40 -9.29
CA ARG A 173 10.03 27.20 -8.39
C ARG A 173 9.13 27.97 -7.42
N VAL A 174 9.50 28.00 -6.15
CA VAL A 174 8.85 28.86 -5.16
C VAL A 174 9.23 30.30 -5.43
N THR A 175 8.27 31.21 -5.53
CA THR A 175 8.51 32.64 -5.82
C THR A 175 8.35 33.53 -4.60
N GLU A 176 7.52 33.13 -3.64
CA GLU A 176 7.23 33.88 -2.43
C GLU A 176 6.68 32.95 -1.34
N VAL A 177 6.94 33.28 -0.08
CA VAL A 177 6.34 32.62 1.09
C VAL A 177 5.76 33.70 1.99
N ALA A 178 4.45 33.67 2.22
CA ALA A 178 3.75 34.56 3.13
C ALA A 178 3.20 33.77 4.32
N LEU A 179 3.87 33.93 5.47
CA LEU A 179 3.54 33.25 6.72
C LEU A 179 2.16 33.71 7.27
N PRO A 180 1.42 32.81 7.94
CA PRO A 180 0.10 33.11 8.48
C PRO A 180 0.16 34.10 9.66
N GLY A 181 -0.94 34.84 9.83
CA GLY A 181 -1.19 35.67 11.01
C GLY A 181 -1.91 34.91 12.14
N MET A 182 -2.21 35.62 13.24
CA MET A 182 -3.06 35.11 14.32
C MET A 182 -4.54 35.06 13.91
N TRP A 183 -5.29 34.17 14.54
CA TRP A 183 -6.76 34.19 14.46
C TRP A 183 -7.31 35.51 15.00
N ARG A 184 -8.32 36.07 14.33
CA ARG A 184 -9.04 37.23 14.87
C ARG A 184 -9.77 36.84 16.14
N HIS A 185 -9.75 37.73 17.12
CA HIS A 185 -10.45 37.54 18.37
C HIS A 185 -11.08 38.84 18.87
N ARG A 186 -12.10 38.68 19.70
CA ARG A 186 -12.75 39.74 20.45
C ARG A 186 -12.29 39.72 21.90
N GLY A 187 -11.83 40.88 22.38
CA GLY A 187 -11.28 40.98 23.74
C GLY A 187 -9.99 40.19 23.89
N GLN A 188 -9.69 39.73 25.10
CA GLN A 188 -8.51 38.92 25.39
C GLN A 188 -8.93 37.44 25.45
N PRO A 189 -8.47 36.60 24.49
CA PRO A 189 -8.77 35.18 24.53
C PRO A 189 -7.98 34.51 25.67
N PRO A 190 -8.45 33.36 26.19
CA PRO A 190 -7.72 32.59 27.23
C PRO A 190 -6.30 32.20 26.82
N PHE A 191 -6.06 32.03 25.53
CA PHE A 191 -4.75 31.88 24.90
C PHE A 191 -4.85 32.35 23.44
N GLU A 192 -3.72 32.77 22.86
CA GLU A 192 -3.64 33.14 21.44
C GLU A 192 -3.47 31.90 20.56
N SER A 193 -3.92 31.97 19.31
CA SER A 193 -3.74 30.90 18.34
C SER A 193 -3.42 31.48 16.97
N SER A 194 -2.47 30.85 16.27
CA SER A 194 -2.06 31.17 14.91
C SER A 194 -2.92 30.43 13.89
N MET A 195 -3.17 31.08 12.74
CA MET A 195 -3.57 30.35 11.54
C MET A 195 -2.39 29.49 11.05
N TRP A 196 -2.69 28.51 10.20
CA TRP A 196 -1.67 27.57 9.70
C TRP A 196 -1.40 27.75 8.20
N GLU A 197 -2.30 28.43 7.51
CA GLU A 197 -2.32 28.61 6.07
C GLU A 197 -1.19 29.55 5.61
N THR A 198 -0.08 28.95 5.19
CA THR A 198 1.04 29.66 4.59
C THR A 198 0.81 29.74 3.08
N ALA A 199 0.79 30.95 2.53
CA ALA A 199 0.66 31.12 1.08
C ALA A 199 2.03 30.98 0.42
N VAL A 200 2.18 30.02 -0.48
CA VAL A 200 3.43 29.75 -1.21
C VAL A 200 3.19 30.03 -2.69
N GLY A 201 3.71 31.16 -3.17
CA GLY A 201 3.66 31.53 -4.58
C GLY A 201 4.58 30.65 -5.43
N HIS A 202 4.18 30.36 -6.67
CA HIS A 202 4.96 29.52 -7.58
C HIS A 202 5.07 30.08 -9.00
N SER A 203 6.12 29.64 -9.70
CA SER A 203 6.47 30.08 -11.05
C SER A 203 5.63 29.43 -12.16
N LEU A 204 5.03 28.26 -11.92
CA LEU A 204 4.32 27.48 -12.93
C LEU A 204 3.19 28.28 -13.62
N ARG A 205 3.16 28.22 -14.95
CA ARG A 205 2.18 28.85 -15.85
C ARG A 205 1.74 27.85 -16.93
N PRO A 206 0.62 28.10 -17.64
CA PRO A 206 0.14 27.19 -18.70
C PRO A 206 1.16 26.89 -19.82
N ASP A 207 2.12 27.79 -20.05
CA ASP A 207 3.19 27.62 -21.05
C ASP A 207 4.36 26.75 -20.56
N MET A 208 4.41 26.40 -19.27
CA MET A 208 5.44 25.56 -18.64
C MET A 208 6.87 26.05 -18.93
N THR A 209 7.10 27.35 -18.83
CA THR A 209 8.43 27.96 -19.04
C THR A 209 9.33 27.91 -17.79
N ASP A 210 8.74 28.03 -16.60
CA ASP A 210 9.44 27.88 -15.32
C ASP A 210 8.61 26.96 -14.41
N GLY A 211 8.65 25.67 -14.71
CA GLY A 211 7.88 24.63 -14.05
C GLY A 211 7.16 23.72 -15.05
N VAL A 212 6.68 22.58 -14.56
CA VAL A 212 5.96 21.57 -15.34
C VAL A 212 4.64 21.20 -14.67
N LEU A 213 3.61 20.96 -15.48
CA LEU A 213 2.34 20.38 -15.06
C LEU A 213 1.85 19.41 -16.13
N LEU A 214 1.97 18.11 -15.88
CA LEU A 214 1.65 17.11 -16.88
C LEU A 214 0.12 17.03 -17.13
N PRO A 215 -0.33 16.96 -18.40
CA PRO A 215 -1.75 17.02 -18.79
C PRO A 215 -2.49 15.70 -18.58
N TYR A 216 -2.48 15.14 -17.36
CA TYR A 216 -3.06 13.83 -17.04
C TYR A 216 -4.55 13.69 -17.32
N GLN A 217 -5.31 14.78 -17.39
CA GLN A 217 -6.72 14.71 -17.79
C GLN A 217 -6.89 14.11 -19.19
N GLN A 218 -5.92 14.29 -20.09
CA GLN A 218 -5.96 13.72 -21.44
C GLN A 218 -5.78 12.20 -21.44
N LEU A 219 -5.13 11.63 -20.42
CA LEU A 219 -4.94 10.18 -20.27
C LEU A 219 -6.25 9.44 -19.94
N VAL A 220 -7.22 10.09 -19.30
CA VAL A 220 -8.49 9.45 -18.90
C VAL A 220 -9.21 8.89 -20.13
N GLY A 221 -9.28 9.65 -21.22
CA GLY A 221 -9.95 9.21 -22.45
C GLY A 221 -9.22 8.10 -23.20
N LEU A 222 -7.90 7.95 -23.00
CA LEU A 222 -7.11 6.83 -23.54
C LEU A 222 -7.33 5.57 -22.70
N LEU A 223 -7.30 5.72 -21.38
CA LEU A 223 -7.55 4.65 -20.43
C LEU A 223 -8.98 4.07 -20.59
N ASP A 224 -9.98 4.92 -20.85
CA ASP A 224 -11.36 4.47 -21.14
C ASP A 224 -11.49 3.69 -22.45
N LYS A 225 -10.52 3.82 -23.37
CA LYS A 225 -10.43 3.03 -24.60
C LYS A 225 -9.58 1.76 -24.42
N GLY A 226 -9.08 1.50 -23.22
CA GLY A 226 -8.22 0.35 -22.91
C GLY A 226 -6.76 0.51 -23.35
N VAL A 227 -6.30 1.74 -23.61
CA VAL A 227 -4.87 2.01 -23.87
C VAL A 227 -4.12 1.97 -22.55
N ASP A 228 -2.97 1.30 -22.53
CA ASP A 228 -2.05 1.34 -21.39
C ASP A 228 -1.38 2.72 -21.30
N VAL A 229 -1.45 3.32 -20.12
CA VAL A 229 -0.96 4.68 -19.85
C VAL A 229 0.13 4.70 -18.77
N GLU A 230 0.58 3.55 -18.28
CA GLU A 230 1.47 3.47 -17.13
C GLU A 230 2.78 4.23 -17.34
N SER A 231 3.36 4.16 -18.54
CA SER A 231 4.59 4.88 -18.91
C SER A 231 4.45 6.41 -18.86
N ALA A 232 3.22 6.92 -18.88
CA ALA A 232 2.90 8.34 -18.83
C ALA A 232 2.58 8.86 -17.42
N LEU A 233 2.76 8.03 -16.38
CA LEU A 233 2.48 8.36 -14.98
C LEU A 233 3.79 8.60 -14.19
N ALA A 234 3.84 9.69 -13.43
CA ALA A 234 4.96 10.02 -12.56
C ALA A 234 4.63 9.65 -11.11
N TRP A 235 5.29 8.62 -10.60
CA TRP A 235 5.07 8.12 -9.25
C TRP A 235 6.04 8.77 -8.24
N ALA A 236 5.53 9.12 -7.07
CA ALA A 236 6.35 9.58 -5.96
C ALA A 236 7.40 8.52 -5.60
N PRO A 237 8.65 8.91 -5.29
CA PRO A 237 9.75 8.01 -4.97
C PRO A 237 9.38 6.93 -3.95
N GLU A 238 9.98 5.75 -4.10
CA GLU A 238 9.78 4.64 -3.16
C GLU A 238 10.34 4.97 -1.77
N GLY A 239 9.67 4.51 -0.71
CA GLY A 239 10.09 4.78 0.67
C GLY A 239 9.89 6.22 1.13
N ARG A 240 9.27 7.10 0.33
CA ARG A 240 9.03 8.52 0.64
C ARG A 240 7.58 8.85 0.99
N ASP A 241 6.84 7.89 1.54
CA ASP A 241 5.42 8.06 1.84
C ASP A 241 5.14 9.22 2.81
N VAL A 242 6.06 9.47 3.74
CA VAL A 242 5.96 10.57 4.72
C VAL A 242 5.97 11.91 3.98
N GLU A 243 6.95 12.14 3.12
CA GLU A 243 7.14 13.37 2.38
C GLU A 243 5.95 13.67 1.44
N PHE A 244 5.22 12.63 1.01
CA PHE A 244 4.02 12.76 0.17
C PHE A 244 2.69 12.43 0.90
N SER A 245 2.61 12.62 2.22
CA SER A 245 1.37 12.37 2.98
C SER A 245 0.83 13.55 3.80
N TYR A 246 1.64 14.54 4.17
CA TYR A 246 1.28 15.56 5.17
C TYR A 246 0.86 16.93 4.64
N VAL A 247 0.16 16.99 3.49
CA VAL A 247 -0.18 18.23 2.75
C VAL A 247 1.04 18.99 2.25
N THR A 248 1.91 19.45 3.15
CA THR A 248 3.20 20.05 2.82
C THR A 248 4.26 19.46 3.75
N GLU A 249 5.33 18.95 3.16
CA GLU A 249 6.50 18.42 3.85
C GLU A 249 7.75 18.70 2.99
N HIS A 250 8.92 18.68 3.60
CA HIS A 250 10.19 18.82 2.87
C HIS A 250 10.55 17.56 2.09
N LEU A 251 11.23 17.76 0.97
CA LEU A 251 11.93 16.72 0.22
C LEU A 251 13.43 16.94 0.37
N SER A 252 14.19 15.85 0.49
CA SER A 252 15.63 15.88 0.27
C SER A 252 15.95 16.14 -1.21
N ASP A 253 17.21 16.49 -1.49
CA ASP A 253 17.66 16.66 -2.88
C ASP A 253 17.50 15.35 -3.69
N ASP A 254 17.79 14.19 -3.10
CA ASP A 254 17.60 12.88 -3.77
C ASP A 254 16.12 12.62 -4.09
N ALA A 255 15.22 12.84 -3.13
CA ALA A 255 13.78 12.67 -3.37
C ALA A 255 13.25 13.66 -4.43
N ALA A 256 13.78 14.88 -4.46
CA ALA A 256 13.45 15.88 -5.48
C ALA A 256 14.00 15.49 -6.86
N ILE A 257 15.24 15.00 -6.95
CA ILE A 257 15.85 14.47 -8.20
C ILE A 257 15.00 13.32 -8.74
N GLU A 258 14.64 12.34 -7.90
CA GLU A 258 13.78 11.23 -8.29
C GLU A 258 12.41 11.68 -8.79
N SER A 259 11.81 12.65 -8.11
CA SER A 259 10.53 13.22 -8.49
C SER A 259 10.60 13.89 -9.87
N LEU A 260 11.68 14.62 -10.17
CA LEU A 260 11.90 15.23 -11.48
C LEU A 260 12.21 14.19 -12.56
N LEU A 261 12.98 13.15 -12.25
CA LEU A 261 13.23 12.04 -13.18
C LEU A 261 11.94 11.30 -13.52
N SER A 262 11.07 11.07 -12.54
CA SER A 262 9.75 10.46 -12.77
C SER A 262 8.85 11.35 -13.63
N LEU A 263 8.84 12.67 -13.39
CA LEU A 263 8.15 13.64 -14.25
C LEU A 263 8.72 13.65 -15.69
N SER A 264 10.03 13.51 -15.85
CA SER A 264 10.70 13.46 -17.16
C SER A 264 10.34 12.19 -17.92
N ALA A 265 10.35 11.03 -17.25
CA ALA A 265 9.90 9.77 -17.84
C ALA A 265 8.43 9.84 -18.27
N ALA A 266 7.55 10.33 -17.39
CA ALA A 266 6.13 10.49 -17.69
C ALA A 266 5.88 11.48 -18.84
N ALA A 267 6.66 12.56 -18.94
CA ALA A 267 6.60 13.48 -20.07
C ALA A 267 6.92 12.79 -21.41
N ARG A 268 7.92 11.90 -21.43
CA ARG A 268 8.23 11.10 -22.63
C ARG A 268 7.12 10.12 -22.96
N GLY A 269 6.59 9.39 -21.96
CA GLY A 269 5.45 8.49 -22.15
C GLY A 269 4.20 9.21 -22.69
N LEU A 270 3.94 10.44 -22.24
CA LEU A 270 2.86 11.28 -22.80
C LEU A 270 3.08 11.59 -24.28
N ILE A 271 4.30 11.96 -24.66
CA ILE A 271 4.65 12.25 -26.06
C ILE A 271 4.49 10.99 -26.93
N GLU A 272 4.90 9.83 -26.44
CA GLU A 272 4.73 8.54 -27.13
C GLU A 272 3.25 8.17 -27.33
N LEU A 273 2.39 8.52 -26.37
CA LEU A 273 0.93 8.38 -26.48
C LEU A 273 0.26 9.46 -27.34
N GLY A 274 1.03 10.40 -27.92
CA GLY A 274 0.53 11.46 -28.79
C GLY A 274 -0.06 12.66 -28.05
N ILE A 275 0.25 12.82 -26.75
CA ILE A 275 -0.15 13.98 -25.94
C ILE A 275 0.99 15.01 -25.95
N GLU A 276 0.65 16.25 -26.29
CA GLU A 276 1.63 17.34 -26.39
C GLU A 276 2.18 17.74 -25.01
N VAL A 277 3.51 17.74 -24.88
CA VAL A 277 4.25 18.32 -23.75
C VAL A 277 5.21 19.37 -24.31
N PRO A 278 5.15 20.64 -23.87
CA PRO A 278 6.04 21.69 -24.37
C PRO A 278 7.51 21.37 -24.14
N SER A 279 8.38 21.67 -25.11
CA SER A 279 9.83 21.47 -24.98
C SER A 279 10.45 22.33 -23.87
N SER A 280 9.80 23.44 -23.49
CA SER A 280 10.19 24.25 -22.34
C SER A 280 10.10 23.45 -21.03
N ALA A 281 9.09 22.58 -20.89
CA ALA A 281 8.91 21.76 -19.70
C ALA A 281 10.03 20.72 -19.57
N THR A 282 10.39 20.04 -20.66
CA THR A 282 11.47 19.04 -20.66
C THR A 282 12.83 19.69 -20.42
N HIS A 283 13.12 20.82 -21.06
CA HIS A 283 14.35 21.57 -20.79
C HIS A 283 14.43 22.08 -19.34
N TRP A 284 13.31 22.51 -18.76
CA TRP A 284 13.27 22.94 -17.36
C TRP A 284 13.54 21.78 -16.40
N LEU A 285 12.96 20.61 -16.65
CA LEU A 285 13.21 19.37 -15.89
C LEU A 285 14.69 19.02 -15.91
N ASP A 286 15.30 18.93 -17.09
CA ASP A 286 16.72 18.57 -17.24
C ASP A 286 17.63 19.58 -16.52
N ALA A 287 17.33 20.87 -16.64
CA ALA A 287 18.09 21.93 -15.97
C ALA A 287 17.97 21.86 -14.44
N GLN A 288 16.78 21.56 -13.89
CA GLN A 288 16.62 21.41 -12.45
C GLN A 288 17.25 20.12 -11.92
N ILE A 289 17.20 19.02 -12.68
CA ILE A 289 17.89 17.76 -12.31
C ILE A 289 19.39 18.02 -12.18
N GLY A 290 20.03 18.61 -13.20
CA GLY A 290 21.47 18.92 -13.14
C GLY A 290 21.84 19.87 -12.00
N ARG A 291 21.01 20.89 -11.75
CA ARG A 291 21.21 21.81 -10.62
C ARG A 291 21.12 21.10 -9.27
N LEU A 292 20.11 20.23 -9.07
CA LEU A 292 19.94 19.53 -7.80
C LEU A 292 21.06 18.51 -7.55
N TRP A 293 21.59 17.86 -8.59
CA TRP A 293 22.77 16.99 -8.45
C TRP A 293 24.00 17.71 -7.90
N GLN A 294 24.18 18.98 -8.28
CA GLN A 294 25.23 19.82 -7.70
C GLN A 294 24.92 20.20 -6.24
N LEU A 295 23.66 20.55 -5.93
CA LEU A 295 23.24 20.96 -4.58
C LEU A 295 23.24 19.80 -3.57
N ARG A 296 22.88 18.59 -4.00
CA ARG A 296 22.91 17.36 -3.21
C ARG A 296 24.24 17.18 -2.48
N GLY A 297 25.33 17.53 -3.16
CA GLY A 297 26.68 17.39 -2.64
C GLY A 297 27.08 15.93 -2.38
N PRO A 298 28.25 15.73 -1.75
CA PRO A 298 28.82 14.41 -1.53
C PRO A 298 28.17 13.65 -0.37
N THR A 299 27.53 14.33 0.60
CA THR A 299 27.12 13.74 1.88
C THR A 299 25.66 14.05 2.30
N PRO A 300 24.64 13.69 1.50
CA PRO A 300 23.24 13.96 1.85
C PRO A 300 22.79 13.30 3.17
N GLY A 301 23.38 12.16 3.55
CA GLY A 301 23.10 11.45 4.80
C GLY A 301 23.80 12.01 6.03
N LEU A 302 24.61 13.07 5.90
CA LEU A 302 25.44 13.59 7.00
C LEU A 302 24.60 13.95 8.23
N GLY A 303 23.45 14.60 8.05
CA GLY A 303 22.56 14.93 9.17
C GLY A 303 22.10 13.68 9.94
N SER A 304 21.77 12.60 9.24
CA SER A 304 21.36 11.34 9.86
C SER A 304 22.51 10.64 10.59
N VAL A 305 23.73 10.73 10.08
CA VAL A 305 24.94 10.22 10.74
C VAL A 305 25.26 11.01 12.00
N LEU A 306 25.20 12.35 11.94
CA LEU A 306 25.38 13.20 13.12
C LEU A 306 24.30 12.93 14.18
N ALA A 307 23.06 12.67 13.76
CA ALA A 307 21.98 12.27 14.66
C ALA A 307 22.30 10.95 15.39
N HIS A 308 22.82 9.95 14.67
CA HIS A 308 23.25 8.67 15.27
C HIS A 308 24.40 8.86 16.28
N LEU A 309 25.32 9.80 16.01
CA LEU A 309 26.39 10.16 16.94
C LEU A 309 25.89 10.95 18.18
N GLY A 310 24.63 11.36 18.21
CA GLY A 310 24.04 12.12 19.31
C GLY A 310 24.33 13.63 19.26
N VAL A 311 24.68 14.16 18.08
CA VAL A 311 24.83 15.61 17.86
C VAL A 311 23.47 16.29 18.00
N ARG A 312 23.44 17.43 18.69
CA ARG A 312 22.23 18.23 18.83
C ARG A 312 21.95 19.00 17.54
N SER A 313 20.69 19.08 17.15
CA SER A 313 20.25 19.74 15.90
C SER A 313 21.02 19.27 14.66
N PRO A 314 21.12 17.94 14.44
CA PRO A 314 22.13 17.35 13.56
C PRO A 314 22.01 17.80 12.09
N TYR A 315 20.80 18.06 11.61
CA TYR A 315 20.57 18.59 10.25
C TYR A 315 21.00 20.05 10.09
N ALA A 316 20.77 20.88 11.11
CA ALA A 316 21.26 22.26 11.11
C ALA A 316 22.79 22.30 11.14
N VAL A 317 23.40 21.41 11.93
CA VAL A 317 24.86 21.25 11.98
C VAL A 317 25.41 20.78 10.64
N ALA A 318 24.79 19.79 9.98
CA ALA A 318 25.21 19.35 8.66
C ALA A 318 25.22 20.50 7.65
N ARG A 319 24.14 21.32 7.60
CA ARG A 319 24.08 22.50 6.74
C ARG A 319 25.19 23.51 7.05
N LEU A 320 25.45 23.76 8.33
CA LEU A 320 26.49 24.68 8.76
C LEU A 320 27.90 24.16 8.42
N VAL A 321 28.14 22.86 8.56
CA VAL A 321 29.39 22.22 8.12
C VAL A 321 29.55 22.43 6.62
N LEU A 322 28.55 22.04 5.82
CA LEU A 322 28.59 22.16 4.35
C LEU A 322 28.79 23.61 3.89
N SER A 323 28.25 24.61 4.59
CA SER A 323 28.45 26.03 4.23
C SER A 323 29.88 26.54 4.45
N HIS A 324 30.71 25.81 5.21
CA HIS A 324 32.12 26.11 5.45
C HIS A 324 33.06 25.23 4.63
N VAL A 325 32.53 24.23 3.92
CA VAL A 325 33.31 23.36 3.04
C VAL A 325 33.49 24.08 1.69
N PRO A 326 34.72 24.15 1.15
CA PRO A 326 34.95 24.66 -0.20
C PRO A 326 34.12 23.90 -1.25
N GLU A 327 33.87 24.50 -2.41
CA GLU A 327 32.97 23.96 -3.45
C GLU A 327 33.28 22.51 -3.89
N ASN A 328 34.51 22.03 -3.70
CA ASN A 328 34.93 20.64 -3.95
C ASN A 328 35.69 20.02 -2.75
N GLY A 329 35.52 20.55 -1.54
CA GLY A 329 36.14 20.01 -0.34
C GLY A 329 35.39 18.77 0.18
N ASP A 330 36.10 17.89 0.87
CA ASP A 330 35.46 16.78 1.60
C ASP A 330 34.94 17.29 2.95
N PRO A 331 33.62 17.24 3.23
CA PRO A 331 33.07 17.62 4.52
C PRO A 331 33.68 16.85 5.70
N TRP A 332 34.14 15.61 5.49
CA TRP A 332 34.75 14.80 6.54
C TRP A 332 36.12 15.30 6.98
N GLU A 333 36.88 15.99 6.11
CA GLU A 333 38.15 16.60 6.54
C GLU A 333 37.92 17.65 7.63
N LEU A 334 36.90 18.50 7.46
CA LEU A 334 36.52 19.51 8.46
C LEU A 334 35.98 18.85 9.74
N ILE A 335 35.14 17.82 9.60
CA ILE A 335 34.54 17.10 10.73
C ILE A 335 35.62 16.38 11.55
N GLU A 336 36.51 15.63 10.91
CA GLU A 336 37.56 14.88 11.60
C GLU A 336 38.59 15.79 12.24
N ALA A 337 38.98 16.89 11.57
CA ALA A 337 39.84 17.91 12.14
C ALA A 337 39.22 18.52 13.40
N GLY A 338 37.92 18.87 13.34
CA GLY A 338 37.20 19.42 14.49
C GLY A 338 36.92 18.41 15.60
N PHE A 339 36.74 17.12 15.29
CA PHE A 339 36.64 16.04 16.27
C PHE A 339 37.96 15.80 17.01
N ALA A 340 39.10 15.97 16.31
CA ALA A 340 40.43 15.88 16.91
C ALA A 340 40.80 17.12 17.72
N ASP A 341 40.50 18.31 17.19
CA ASP A 341 40.74 19.61 17.81
C ASP A 341 39.54 20.53 17.58
N SER A 342 38.77 20.75 18.64
CA SER A 342 37.50 21.48 18.56
C SER A 342 37.67 22.96 18.17
N THR A 343 38.89 23.50 18.23
CA THR A 343 39.20 24.87 17.76
C THR A 343 39.24 25.01 16.24
N GLN A 344 39.30 23.89 15.49
CA GLN A 344 39.23 23.88 14.03
C GLN A 344 37.81 24.14 13.51
N PHE A 345 36.79 23.91 14.33
CA PHE A 345 35.42 24.28 13.99
C PHE A 345 35.23 25.80 14.09
N SER A 346 34.41 26.36 13.19
CA SER A 346 33.87 27.71 13.42
C SER A 346 33.10 27.76 14.73
N THR A 347 32.98 28.94 15.35
CA THR A 347 32.35 29.09 16.67
C THR A 347 30.96 28.46 16.72
N ASP A 348 30.18 28.60 15.65
CA ASP A 348 28.82 28.09 15.55
C ASP A 348 28.79 26.55 15.43
N VAL A 349 29.71 25.94 14.66
CA VAL A 349 29.81 24.47 14.52
C VAL A 349 30.31 23.84 15.84
N HIS A 350 31.29 24.48 16.47
CA HIS A 350 31.88 24.03 17.73
C HIS A 350 30.83 23.92 18.85
N VAL A 351 29.97 24.94 18.97
CA VAL A 351 28.90 24.97 19.98
C VAL A 351 27.90 23.84 19.76
N ALA A 352 27.62 23.49 18.50
CA ALA A 352 26.57 22.54 18.17
C ALA A 352 26.98 21.06 18.29
N ILE A 353 28.25 20.71 17.98
CA ILE A 353 28.74 19.32 18.01
C ILE A 353 29.06 18.82 19.42
N GLY A 354 29.42 19.69 20.36
CA GLY A 354 29.72 19.33 21.74
C GLY A 354 31.05 18.56 21.92
N PRO A 355 31.82 18.83 23.00
CA PRO A 355 33.21 18.35 23.13
C PRO A 355 33.36 16.84 23.39
N SER A 356 32.28 16.14 23.75
CA SER A 356 32.32 14.70 24.00
C SER A 356 32.26 13.87 22.72
N ILE A 357 31.64 14.38 21.65
CA ILE A 357 31.43 13.64 20.40
C ILE A 357 32.77 13.28 19.74
N GLY A 358 33.70 14.23 19.62
CA GLY A 358 35.04 13.96 19.09
C GLY A 358 35.82 12.92 19.91
N LYS A 359 35.66 12.91 21.24
CA LYS A 359 36.28 11.89 22.12
C LYS A 359 35.69 10.50 21.91
N ILE A 360 34.40 10.40 21.64
CA ILE A 360 33.74 9.14 21.31
C ILE A 360 34.22 8.66 19.94
N TRP A 361 34.19 9.54 18.93
CA TRP A 361 34.67 9.27 17.58
C TRP A 361 36.09 8.69 17.58
N GLY A 362 37.03 9.34 18.28
CA GLY A 362 38.42 8.88 18.35
C GLY A 362 38.63 7.52 19.02
N LYS A 363 37.62 6.96 19.68
CA LYS A 363 37.64 5.61 20.29
C LYS A 363 36.87 4.57 19.47
N LEU A 364 36.14 4.97 18.44
CA LEU A 364 35.40 4.04 17.59
C LEU A 364 36.39 3.19 16.76
N PRO A 365 36.11 1.87 16.60
CA PRO A 365 36.83 1.04 15.65
C PRO A 365 36.83 1.64 14.23
N LEU A 366 37.87 1.34 13.44
CA LEU A 366 38.02 1.88 12.08
C LEU A 366 36.79 1.56 11.20
N ALA A 367 36.36 0.30 11.16
CA ALA A 367 35.18 -0.12 10.39
C ALA A 367 33.91 0.66 10.76
N ARG A 368 33.70 0.99 12.05
CA ARG A 368 32.55 1.81 12.47
C ARG A 368 32.65 3.25 11.95
N ARG A 369 33.84 3.84 11.92
CA ARG A 369 34.05 5.21 11.41
C ARG A 369 33.88 5.26 9.89
N GLU A 370 34.47 4.29 9.18
CA GLU A 370 34.34 4.17 7.73
C GLU A 370 32.90 3.89 7.30
N ALA A 371 32.17 3.03 8.03
CA ALA A 371 30.76 2.76 7.75
C ALA A 371 29.90 4.03 7.93
N LEU A 372 30.12 4.81 9.01
CA LEU A 372 29.40 6.08 9.20
C LEU A 372 29.74 7.11 8.11
N ARG A 373 31.00 7.16 7.67
CA ARG A 373 31.43 7.99 6.54
C ARG A 373 30.75 7.55 5.24
N ALA A 374 30.75 6.26 4.94
CA ALA A 374 30.07 5.71 3.77
C ALA A 374 28.55 5.98 3.80
N LEU A 375 27.89 5.75 4.94
CA LEU A 375 26.47 6.03 5.11
C LEU A 375 26.11 7.50 4.90
N SER A 376 27.04 8.43 5.16
CA SER A 376 26.79 9.84 4.87
C SER A 376 26.66 10.14 3.37
N ALA A 377 27.20 9.28 2.49
CA ALA A 377 27.11 9.43 1.02
C ALA A 377 25.69 9.20 0.46
N PHE A 378 24.83 8.56 1.27
CA PHE A 378 23.51 8.09 0.88
C PHE A 378 22.42 8.88 1.60
N ASP A 379 21.32 9.19 0.92
CA ASP A 379 20.17 9.88 1.55
C ASP A 379 19.35 8.91 2.41
N VAL A 380 19.93 8.53 3.55
CA VAL A 380 19.35 7.62 4.55
C VAL A 380 18.86 8.36 5.78
N SER A 381 17.83 7.84 6.42
CA SER A 381 17.30 8.32 7.70
C SER A 381 18.18 7.88 8.89
N ALA A 382 18.07 8.58 10.03
CA ALA A 382 18.76 8.18 11.26
C ALA A 382 18.37 6.76 11.74
N GLY A 383 17.14 6.33 11.45
CA GLY A 383 16.67 4.97 11.71
C GLY A 383 17.37 3.93 10.85
N GLN A 384 17.58 4.22 9.57
CA GLN A 384 18.35 3.37 8.65
C GLN A 384 19.83 3.32 9.02
N VAL A 385 20.44 4.46 9.38
CA VAL A 385 21.81 4.49 9.89
C VAL A 385 21.93 3.59 11.12
N SER A 386 21.03 3.72 12.09
CA SER A 386 21.09 2.91 13.31
C SER A 386 20.86 1.42 13.04
N MET A 387 19.99 1.08 12.09
CA MET A 387 19.72 -0.29 11.66
C MET A 387 20.96 -0.94 11.04
N ILE A 388 21.61 -0.27 10.08
CA ILE A 388 22.82 -0.78 9.42
C ILE A 388 23.99 -0.82 10.41
N MET A 389 24.15 0.21 11.25
CA MET A 389 25.20 0.26 12.28
C MET A 389 25.03 -0.79 13.38
N GLY A 390 23.82 -1.31 13.57
CA GLY A 390 23.48 -2.38 14.50
C GLY A 390 23.55 -3.78 13.89
N GLY A 391 23.52 -3.89 12.56
CA GLY A 391 23.36 -5.17 11.86
C GLY A 391 21.93 -5.75 11.91
N ASP A 392 20.97 -4.98 12.44
CA ASP A 392 19.58 -5.38 12.67
C ASP A 392 18.73 -5.30 11.38
N THR A 393 19.20 -5.95 10.31
CA THR A 393 18.52 -5.99 9.00
C THR A 393 17.83 -7.34 8.77
N THR A 394 17.09 -7.52 7.66
CA THR A 394 16.38 -8.79 7.36
C THR A 394 17.35 -9.97 7.28
N VAL A 395 18.49 -9.75 6.64
CA VAL A 395 19.63 -10.68 6.57
C VAL A 395 20.76 -10.02 7.32
N GLU A 396 21.22 -10.60 8.43
CA GLU A 396 22.28 -10.01 9.27
C GLU A 396 23.43 -9.44 8.42
N LEU A 397 23.77 -8.17 8.67
CA LEU A 397 24.73 -7.42 7.87
C LEU A 397 25.82 -6.87 8.79
N THR A 398 27.04 -7.39 8.65
CA THR A 398 28.20 -6.84 9.34
C THR A 398 28.68 -5.55 8.67
N LEU A 399 29.45 -4.75 9.40
CA LEU A 399 29.97 -3.48 8.86
C LEU A 399 31.05 -3.70 7.81
N GLU A 400 31.82 -4.76 7.97
CA GLU A 400 32.82 -5.22 7.02
C GLU A 400 32.14 -5.61 5.68
N GLU A 401 31.08 -6.41 5.73
CA GLU A 401 30.29 -6.75 4.53
C GLU A 401 29.66 -5.52 3.86
N PHE A 402 29.15 -4.57 4.66
CA PHE A 402 28.62 -3.30 4.13
C PHE A 402 29.70 -2.45 3.46
N LEU A 403 30.91 -2.40 4.02
CA LEU A 403 32.02 -1.65 3.45
C LEU A 403 32.56 -2.32 2.18
N ASP A 404 32.60 -3.65 2.14
CA ASP A 404 33.00 -4.40 0.95
C ASP A 404 31.93 -4.29 -0.16
N ASN A 405 30.65 -4.22 0.20
CA ASN A 405 29.55 -4.02 -0.73
C ASN A 405 28.44 -3.10 -0.16
N PRO A 406 28.49 -1.79 -0.48
CA PRO A 406 27.47 -0.84 0.00
C PRO A 406 26.04 -1.18 -0.42
N TYR A 407 25.86 -1.92 -1.52
CA TYR A 407 24.52 -2.34 -1.97
C TYR A 407 23.86 -3.37 -1.05
N TYR A 408 24.58 -4.00 -0.14
CA TYR A 408 23.96 -4.81 0.91
C TYR A 408 23.06 -4.00 1.84
N ALA A 409 23.26 -2.69 1.97
CA ALA A 409 22.30 -1.83 2.65
C ALA A 409 20.92 -1.87 1.99
N ALA A 410 20.84 -2.04 0.66
CA ALA A 410 19.59 -2.22 -0.05
C ALA A 410 19.09 -3.67 0.01
N ILE A 411 19.94 -4.62 -0.38
CA ILE A 411 19.59 -6.05 -0.48
C ILE A 411 19.12 -6.62 0.86
N CYS A 412 19.88 -6.41 1.93
CA CYS A 412 19.60 -7.01 3.24
C CYS A 412 18.44 -6.32 3.98
N THR A 413 17.91 -5.22 3.46
CA THR A 413 16.81 -4.46 4.09
C THR A 413 15.51 -4.52 3.30
N TYR A 414 15.45 -5.24 2.18
CA TYR A 414 14.31 -5.17 1.24
C TYR A 414 12.94 -5.46 1.90
N THR A 415 12.91 -6.41 2.82
CA THR A 415 11.68 -6.73 3.55
C THR A 415 11.59 -6.02 4.91
N ASP A 416 12.54 -5.16 5.29
CA ASP A 416 12.37 -4.33 6.49
C ASP A 416 11.47 -3.13 6.16
N PRO A 417 10.55 -2.70 7.05
CA PRO A 417 9.78 -1.47 6.88
C PRO A 417 10.62 -0.20 6.66
N ARG A 418 11.92 -0.23 7.00
CA ARG A 418 12.89 0.85 6.83
C ARG A 418 13.84 0.58 5.65
N HIS A 419 13.45 -0.23 4.67
CA HIS A 419 14.25 -0.56 3.48
C HIS A 419 14.98 0.66 2.90
N VAL A 420 16.27 0.50 2.58
CA VAL A 420 17.05 1.49 1.82
C VAL A 420 16.95 1.15 0.33
N PRO A 421 16.30 1.98 -0.51
CA PRO A 421 16.14 1.68 -1.93
C PRO A 421 17.49 1.50 -2.64
N PHE A 422 17.56 0.59 -3.62
CA PHE A 422 18.74 0.42 -4.48
C PHE A 422 19.24 1.75 -5.05
N THR A 423 18.33 2.58 -5.54
CA THR A 423 18.68 3.85 -6.17
C THR A 423 19.29 4.86 -5.19
N THR A 424 19.00 4.79 -3.90
CA THR A 424 19.63 5.63 -2.87
C THR A 424 21.12 5.33 -2.76
N ILE A 425 21.49 4.04 -2.83
CA ILE A 425 22.89 3.62 -2.83
C ILE A 425 23.55 3.97 -4.17
N ASP A 426 22.87 3.67 -5.28
CA ASP A 426 23.39 3.90 -6.63
C ASP A 426 23.78 5.37 -6.87
N ARG A 427 23.00 6.33 -6.37
CA ARG A 427 23.32 7.77 -6.50
C ARG A 427 24.58 8.20 -5.75
N GLY A 428 24.87 7.58 -4.61
CA GLY A 428 26.09 7.87 -3.85
C GLY A 428 27.33 7.21 -4.47
N CYS A 429 27.15 6.04 -5.08
CA CYS A 429 28.23 5.27 -5.70
C CYS A 429 28.56 5.74 -7.13
N PHE A 430 27.54 6.05 -7.92
CA PHE A 430 27.66 6.41 -9.34
C PHE A 430 26.92 7.72 -9.67
N PRO A 431 27.39 8.86 -9.15
CA PRO A 431 26.84 10.15 -9.54
C PRO A 431 27.15 10.48 -11.02
N PRO A 432 26.40 11.40 -11.66
CA PRO A 432 26.69 11.84 -13.02
C PRO A 432 28.05 12.53 -13.16
N ASP A 433 28.71 12.38 -14.31
CA ASP A 433 30.03 13.00 -14.60
C ASP A 433 30.10 14.54 -14.49
N HIS A 434 28.95 15.22 -14.49
CA HIS A 434 28.89 16.69 -14.44
C HIS A 434 28.95 17.26 -13.01
N VAL A 435 28.90 16.43 -11.97
CA VAL A 435 29.04 16.90 -10.59
C VAL A 435 30.50 17.28 -10.30
N SER A 436 30.72 18.32 -9.49
CA SER A 436 32.08 18.79 -9.16
C SER A 436 32.65 18.21 -7.86
N TRP A 437 31.82 17.60 -7.02
CA TRP A 437 32.19 17.07 -5.71
C TRP A 437 32.74 15.63 -5.81
N SER A 438 33.56 15.24 -4.83
CA SER A 438 34.15 13.89 -4.74
C SER A 438 33.37 12.98 -3.81
N SER A 439 33.28 11.69 -4.14
CA SER A 439 32.62 10.70 -3.29
C SER A 439 33.34 10.56 -1.93
N PRO A 440 32.60 10.54 -0.80
CA PRO A 440 33.18 10.34 0.52
C PRO A 440 33.36 8.84 0.84
N LEU A 441 33.06 7.93 -0.09
CA LEU A 441 33.19 6.49 0.12
C LEU A 441 34.65 6.10 0.40
N PRO A 442 34.90 5.25 1.41
CA PRO A 442 36.23 4.72 1.69
C PRO A 442 36.72 3.86 0.51
N GLU A 443 38.04 3.73 0.37
CA GLU A 443 38.68 3.02 -0.75
C GLU A 443 38.16 1.58 -0.91
N SER A 444 37.87 0.88 0.19
CA SER A 444 37.27 -0.48 0.16
C SER A 444 35.87 -0.54 -0.46
N ALA A 445 35.10 0.54 -0.32
CA ALA A 445 33.72 0.66 -0.81
C ALA A 445 33.63 1.24 -2.22
N GLN A 446 34.74 1.73 -2.78
CA GLN A 446 34.77 2.27 -4.14
C GLN A 446 34.65 1.14 -5.18
N MET A 447 34.04 1.48 -6.31
CA MET A 447 33.84 0.60 -7.45
C MET A 447 34.64 1.13 -8.63
N GLU A 448 35.20 0.24 -9.44
CA GLU A 448 36.09 0.63 -10.55
C GLU A 448 35.32 1.30 -11.70
N ASP A 449 34.16 0.73 -12.05
CA ASP A 449 33.34 1.24 -13.13
C ASP A 449 31.85 0.90 -12.94
N HIS A 450 31.03 1.42 -13.85
CA HIS A 450 29.57 1.33 -13.80
C HIS A 450 29.01 -0.08 -14.08
N LEU A 451 29.85 -1.04 -14.47
CA LEU A 451 29.54 -2.45 -14.70
C LEU A 451 30.03 -3.35 -13.56
N ASP A 452 30.51 -2.81 -12.44
CA ASP A 452 30.92 -3.59 -11.26
C ASP A 452 29.85 -4.63 -10.86
N ARG A 453 30.29 -5.88 -10.66
CA ARG A 453 29.42 -7.02 -10.30
C ARG A 453 28.47 -6.69 -9.15
N ARG A 454 28.94 -5.99 -8.11
CA ARG A 454 28.14 -5.65 -6.92
C ARG A 454 26.92 -4.81 -7.28
N ARG A 455 27.11 -3.84 -8.17
CA ARG A 455 26.05 -2.95 -8.67
C ARG A 455 25.03 -3.72 -9.49
N ILE A 456 25.50 -4.56 -10.43
CA ILE A 456 24.62 -5.30 -11.33
C ILE A 456 23.81 -6.34 -10.57
N GLU A 457 24.42 -7.06 -9.64
CA GLU A 457 23.73 -8.02 -8.78
C GLU A 457 22.63 -7.32 -7.97
N ALA A 458 22.91 -6.15 -7.38
CA ALA A 458 21.93 -5.37 -6.65
C ALA A 458 20.79 -4.84 -7.52
N LEU A 459 21.07 -4.41 -8.76
CA LEU A 459 20.06 -4.01 -9.72
C LEU A 459 19.15 -5.18 -10.12
N LEU A 460 19.72 -6.38 -10.32
CA LEU A 460 18.94 -7.59 -10.58
C LEU A 460 18.08 -7.99 -9.38
N VAL A 461 18.59 -7.86 -8.16
CA VAL A 461 17.80 -8.08 -6.92
C VAL A 461 16.60 -7.12 -6.88
N ASP A 462 16.82 -5.83 -7.10
CA ASP A 462 15.73 -4.83 -7.11
C ASP A 462 14.65 -5.17 -8.15
N VAL A 463 15.06 -5.57 -9.36
CA VAL A 463 14.14 -6.03 -10.41
C VAL A 463 13.36 -7.27 -10.01
N LEU A 464 14.02 -8.26 -9.42
CA LEU A 464 13.38 -9.52 -9.00
C LEU A 464 12.42 -9.31 -7.84
N GLU A 465 12.75 -8.43 -6.90
CA GLU A 465 11.88 -8.11 -5.79
C GLU A 465 10.63 -7.33 -6.22
N ARG A 466 10.75 -6.41 -7.18
CA ARG A 466 9.58 -5.79 -7.84
C ARG A 466 8.73 -6.83 -8.54
N ALA A 467 9.35 -7.75 -9.29
CA ALA A 467 8.64 -8.86 -9.93
C ALA A 467 7.96 -9.78 -8.90
N ALA A 468 8.55 -9.97 -7.72
CA ALA A 468 7.96 -10.73 -6.62
C ALA A 468 6.73 -10.05 -6.01
N ALA A 469 6.73 -8.72 -5.91
CA ALA A 469 5.55 -7.95 -5.51
C ALA A 469 4.38 -8.10 -6.51
N GLU A 470 4.69 -8.31 -7.79
CA GLU A 470 3.72 -8.65 -8.85
C GLU A 470 3.29 -10.13 -8.85
N GLY A 471 3.89 -10.96 -7.99
CA GLY A 471 3.56 -12.36 -7.81
C GLY A 471 4.54 -13.37 -8.42
N ASN A 472 5.60 -12.92 -9.09
CA ASN A 472 6.58 -13.79 -9.73
C ASN A 472 7.60 -14.34 -8.72
N THR A 473 7.81 -15.66 -8.68
CA THR A 473 8.87 -16.28 -7.86
C THR A 473 10.11 -16.65 -8.68
N VAL A 474 10.04 -16.49 -9.99
CA VAL A 474 11.10 -16.72 -10.96
C VAL A 474 10.93 -15.74 -12.11
N LEU A 475 12.03 -15.22 -12.67
CA LEU A 475 12.00 -14.25 -13.78
C LEU A 475 13.02 -14.66 -14.85
N PRO A 476 12.63 -14.80 -16.14
CA PRO A 476 13.57 -15.07 -17.22
C PRO A 476 14.67 -14.01 -17.32
N GLN A 477 15.91 -14.41 -17.59
CA GLN A 477 17.07 -13.49 -17.65
C GLN A 477 16.85 -12.37 -18.67
N ALA A 478 16.31 -12.69 -19.85
CA ALA A 478 15.99 -11.69 -20.87
C ALA A 478 14.98 -10.64 -20.38
N GLU A 479 13.98 -11.05 -19.60
CA GLU A 479 13.01 -10.13 -19.02
C GLU A 479 13.63 -9.28 -17.90
N ALA A 480 14.47 -9.88 -17.06
CA ALA A 480 15.22 -9.17 -16.02
C ALA A 480 16.10 -8.06 -16.62
N VAL A 481 16.78 -8.32 -17.74
CA VAL A 481 17.59 -7.33 -18.46
C VAL A 481 16.75 -6.17 -18.97
N VAL A 482 15.58 -6.45 -19.56
CA VAL A 482 14.67 -5.39 -20.05
C VAL A 482 14.18 -4.53 -18.89
N ARG A 483 13.65 -5.14 -17.83
CA ARG A 483 13.14 -4.43 -16.65
C ARG A 483 14.23 -3.62 -15.95
N ALA A 484 15.47 -4.12 -15.91
CA ALA A 484 16.60 -3.37 -15.37
C ALA A 484 16.91 -2.10 -16.18
N GLY A 485 16.66 -2.12 -17.49
CA GLY A 485 16.78 -0.94 -18.36
C GLY A 485 15.76 0.17 -18.08
N ASP A 486 14.63 -0.18 -17.45
CA ASP A 486 13.57 0.77 -17.10
C ASP A 486 13.79 1.44 -15.74
N ILE A 487 14.79 0.99 -14.96
CA ILE A 487 15.12 1.60 -13.67
C ILE A 487 15.84 2.94 -13.90
N PRO A 488 15.29 4.08 -13.40
CA PRO A 488 15.83 5.40 -13.65
C PRO A 488 17.07 5.67 -12.79
N ILE A 489 18.25 5.27 -13.30
CA ILE A 489 19.56 5.52 -12.70
C ILE A 489 20.34 6.61 -13.45
N ALA A 490 21.22 7.31 -12.72
CA ALA A 490 22.01 8.42 -13.27
C ALA A 490 22.99 7.97 -14.36
N THR A 491 23.71 6.88 -14.08
CA THR A 491 24.71 6.30 -14.97
C THR A 491 24.21 4.94 -15.44
N SER A 492 23.76 4.85 -16.71
CA SER A 492 23.19 3.63 -17.26
C SER A 492 24.19 2.47 -17.27
N SER A 493 23.72 1.28 -16.91
CA SER A 493 24.54 0.06 -16.89
C SER A 493 24.43 -0.81 -18.14
N VAL A 494 23.72 -0.36 -19.20
CA VAL A 494 23.40 -1.10 -20.45
C VAL A 494 23.61 -2.61 -20.32
N LEU A 495 22.66 -3.29 -19.68
CA LEU A 495 22.78 -4.72 -19.42
C LEU A 495 22.49 -5.54 -20.68
N ASN A 496 23.30 -6.56 -20.88
CA ASN A 496 23.12 -7.58 -21.91
C ASN A 496 23.76 -8.89 -21.43
N ASN A 497 23.62 -9.96 -22.21
CA ASN A 497 24.12 -11.27 -21.82
C ASN A 497 25.65 -11.30 -21.68
N GLU A 498 26.39 -10.57 -22.52
CA GLU A 498 27.84 -10.49 -22.46
C GLU A 498 28.33 -9.85 -21.16
N VAL A 499 27.65 -8.79 -20.70
CA VAL A 499 27.92 -8.15 -19.40
C VAL A 499 27.62 -9.12 -18.26
N LEU A 500 26.47 -9.80 -18.28
CA LEU A 500 26.12 -10.78 -17.23
C LEU A 500 27.12 -11.93 -17.16
N MET A 501 27.56 -12.46 -18.31
CA MET A 501 28.60 -13.49 -18.36
C MET A 501 29.95 -12.96 -17.85
N GLY A 502 30.34 -11.75 -18.24
CA GLY A 502 31.60 -11.13 -17.81
C GLY A 502 31.67 -10.82 -16.32
N GLN A 503 30.51 -10.67 -15.67
CA GLN A 503 30.39 -10.38 -14.24
C GLN A 503 30.00 -11.61 -13.41
N ASP A 504 30.07 -12.82 -13.98
CA ASP A 504 29.70 -14.09 -13.32
C ASP A 504 28.26 -14.09 -12.76
N LEU A 505 27.35 -13.42 -13.47
CA LEU A 505 25.93 -13.28 -13.16
C LEU A 505 25.01 -13.96 -14.17
N ASP A 506 25.53 -14.72 -15.14
CA ASP A 506 24.69 -15.51 -16.06
C ASP A 506 23.90 -16.59 -15.30
N ALA A 507 22.59 -16.62 -15.50
CA ALA A 507 21.70 -17.45 -14.70
C ALA A 507 21.92 -18.97 -14.91
N ARG A 508 22.60 -19.40 -16.00
CA ARG A 508 22.92 -20.82 -16.21
C ARG A 508 24.05 -21.29 -15.30
N THR A 509 24.98 -20.39 -14.99
CA THR A 509 26.17 -20.69 -14.18
C THR A 509 26.01 -20.25 -12.73
N LEU A 510 25.01 -19.44 -12.43
CA LEU A 510 24.71 -18.92 -11.10
C LEU A 510 24.07 -20.00 -10.20
N ALA A 511 24.82 -21.00 -9.78
CA ALA A 511 24.33 -22.05 -8.88
C ALA A 511 24.48 -21.68 -7.39
N GLU A 512 23.81 -22.43 -6.51
CA GLU A 512 24.08 -22.40 -5.07
C GLU A 512 25.56 -22.78 -4.81
N GLY A 513 26.28 -21.89 -4.12
CA GLY A 513 27.68 -22.07 -3.73
C GLY A 513 27.84 -22.18 -2.20
N GLU A 514 29.09 -22.23 -1.73
CA GLU A 514 29.40 -22.20 -0.29
C GLU A 514 29.14 -20.82 0.34
N GLU A 515 29.27 -19.75 -0.44
CA GLU A 515 28.96 -18.38 -0.02
C GLU A 515 27.51 -18.02 -0.33
N TRP A 516 26.87 -17.32 0.60
CA TRP A 516 25.51 -16.82 0.42
C TRP A 516 25.45 -15.78 -0.72
N ARG A 517 24.39 -15.85 -1.52
CA ARG A 517 24.07 -14.88 -2.57
C ARG A 517 22.62 -14.47 -2.46
N PRO A 518 22.24 -13.24 -2.87
CA PRO A 518 20.85 -12.81 -2.82
C PRO A 518 20.00 -13.35 -3.97
N ILE A 519 20.64 -13.79 -5.07
CA ILE A 519 20.00 -14.36 -6.25
C ILE A 519 20.61 -15.70 -6.65
N LEU A 520 19.77 -16.57 -7.20
CA LEU A 520 20.11 -17.88 -7.72
C LEU A 520 19.68 -17.98 -9.18
N GLY A 521 20.46 -18.73 -9.96
CA GLY A 521 20.15 -19.12 -11.32
C GLY A 521 19.32 -20.40 -11.38
N THR A 522 18.44 -20.48 -12.37
CA THR A 522 17.59 -21.64 -12.65
C THR A 522 17.21 -21.66 -14.12
N THR A 523 16.40 -22.64 -14.53
CA THR A 523 15.83 -22.67 -15.88
C THR A 523 14.31 -22.87 -15.87
N VAL A 524 13.64 -22.33 -16.89
CA VAL A 524 12.19 -22.42 -17.08
C VAL A 524 11.86 -22.87 -18.50
N GLY A 525 10.74 -23.59 -18.66
CA GLY A 525 10.29 -24.08 -19.98
C GLY A 525 11.34 -24.95 -20.67
N ASP A 526 11.67 -24.62 -21.92
CA ASP A 526 12.68 -25.28 -22.76
C ASP A 526 14.13 -24.90 -22.35
N ASP A 527 14.46 -25.05 -21.07
CA ASP A 527 15.77 -24.74 -20.49
C ASP A 527 16.22 -23.26 -20.69
N MET A 528 15.26 -22.33 -20.65
CA MET A 528 15.56 -20.89 -20.72
C MET A 528 16.13 -20.40 -19.38
N PRO A 529 17.21 -19.60 -19.37
CA PRO A 529 17.84 -19.11 -18.16
C PRO A 529 16.91 -18.14 -17.41
N ALA A 530 16.84 -18.28 -16.09
CA ALA A 530 16.00 -17.47 -15.23
C ALA A 530 16.62 -17.30 -13.85
N TYR A 531 16.23 -16.23 -13.15
CA TYR A 531 16.68 -15.95 -11.78
C TYR A 531 15.57 -16.21 -10.76
N LYS A 532 16.00 -16.50 -9.53
CA LYS A 532 15.17 -16.56 -8.33
C LYS A 532 15.83 -15.74 -7.23
N LEU A 533 15.01 -15.19 -6.34
CA LEU A 533 15.49 -14.64 -5.07
C LEU A 533 15.80 -15.78 -4.11
N THR A 534 16.96 -15.74 -3.45
CA THR A 534 17.38 -16.77 -2.50
C THR A 534 16.37 -16.94 -1.37
N ARG A 535 15.85 -15.83 -0.81
CA ARG A 535 14.81 -15.87 0.23
C ARG A 535 13.54 -16.63 -0.21
N LEU A 536 13.15 -16.52 -1.47
CA LEU A 536 11.97 -17.23 -2.00
C LEU A 536 12.30 -18.70 -2.29
N ALA A 537 13.53 -18.99 -2.71
CA ALA A 537 14.01 -20.37 -2.84
C ALA A 537 14.01 -21.10 -1.48
N GLU A 538 14.46 -20.44 -0.41
CA GLU A 538 14.42 -20.96 0.96
C GLU A 538 12.99 -21.20 1.45
N VAL A 539 12.09 -20.24 1.22
CA VAL A 539 10.65 -20.39 1.49
C VAL A 539 10.07 -21.61 0.73
N ALA A 540 10.42 -21.76 -0.55
CA ALA A 540 10.01 -22.90 -1.35
C ALA A 540 10.60 -24.23 -0.85
N GLU A 541 11.82 -24.25 -0.31
CA GLU A 541 12.43 -25.43 0.31
C GLU A 541 11.70 -25.83 1.60
N VAL A 542 11.25 -24.88 2.42
CA VAL A 542 10.41 -25.19 3.59
C VAL A 542 9.12 -25.89 3.18
N ILE A 543 8.46 -25.39 2.14
CA ILE A 543 7.24 -26.00 1.60
C ILE A 543 7.56 -27.40 1.06
N ARG A 544 8.59 -27.55 0.21
CA ARG A 544 8.96 -28.84 -0.39
C ARG A 544 9.39 -29.86 0.66
N GLY A 545 10.23 -29.48 1.61
CA GLY A 545 10.68 -30.33 2.71
C GLY A 545 9.53 -30.82 3.58
N TRP A 546 8.46 -30.04 3.71
CA TRP A 546 7.26 -30.44 4.43
C TRP A 546 6.34 -31.35 3.60
N LEU A 547 6.19 -31.08 2.29
CA LEU A 547 5.31 -31.82 1.38
C LEU A 547 5.88 -33.17 0.96
N ALA A 548 7.18 -33.26 0.61
CA ALA A 548 7.78 -34.46 0.02
C ALA A 548 7.61 -35.74 0.87
N PRO A 549 7.83 -35.71 2.21
CA PRO A 549 7.58 -36.87 3.05
C PRO A 549 6.11 -37.29 3.08
N ARG A 550 5.17 -36.35 2.92
CA ARG A 550 3.72 -36.60 2.98
C ARG A 550 3.16 -37.15 1.69
N LEU A 551 3.75 -36.80 0.55
CA LEU A 551 3.39 -37.38 -0.75
C LEU A 551 3.69 -38.88 -0.80
N THR A 552 4.67 -39.35 -0.04
CA THR A 552 5.07 -40.76 0.04
C THR A 552 4.60 -41.46 1.32
N MET A 553 4.02 -40.72 2.27
CA MET A 553 3.58 -41.25 3.55
C MET A 553 2.45 -42.27 3.37
N GLN A 554 2.50 -43.34 4.17
CA GLN A 554 1.43 -44.32 4.20
C GLN A 554 0.10 -43.66 4.60
N ARG A 555 -0.93 -43.90 3.78
CA ARG A 555 -2.28 -43.42 4.03
C ARG A 555 -2.81 -43.94 5.37
N PHE A 556 -3.59 -43.12 6.05
CA PHE A 556 -4.35 -43.51 7.21
C PHE A 556 -5.43 -44.54 6.84
N GLY A 557 -5.95 -45.24 7.85
CA GLY A 557 -7.02 -46.22 7.66
C GLY A 557 -8.26 -45.62 6.97
N SER A 558 -9.12 -46.49 6.44
CA SER A 558 -10.35 -46.07 5.77
C SER A 558 -11.41 -45.61 6.77
N LEU A 559 -12.25 -44.66 6.35
CA LEU A 559 -13.42 -44.27 7.11
C LEU A 559 -14.52 -45.31 6.90
N THR A 560 -15.06 -45.86 7.99
CA THR A 560 -16.20 -46.78 7.93
C THR A 560 -17.48 -46.01 7.61
N GLN A 561 -18.20 -46.41 6.56
CA GLN A 561 -19.49 -45.84 6.14
C GLN A 561 -19.49 -44.30 5.96
N PRO A 562 -18.61 -43.74 5.09
CA PRO A 562 -18.53 -42.29 4.89
C PRO A 562 -19.86 -41.67 4.45
N ARG A 563 -20.69 -42.45 3.74
CA ARG A 563 -22.02 -42.03 3.31
C ARG A 563 -22.96 -41.73 4.48
N ALA A 564 -22.96 -42.56 5.52
CA ALA A 564 -23.81 -42.35 6.70
C ALA A 564 -23.45 -41.04 7.43
N VAL A 565 -22.16 -40.68 7.45
CA VAL A 565 -21.69 -39.42 8.04
C VAL A 565 -22.20 -38.22 7.23
N ILE A 566 -22.10 -38.28 5.89
CA ILE A 566 -22.63 -37.23 5.02
C ILE A 566 -24.15 -37.10 5.19
N ASP A 567 -24.87 -38.22 5.25
CA ASP A 567 -26.33 -38.21 5.41
C ASP A 567 -26.76 -37.63 6.75
N ALA A 568 -25.99 -37.83 7.82
CA ALA A 568 -26.26 -37.21 9.12
C ALA A 568 -25.96 -35.71 9.18
N VAL A 569 -25.09 -35.18 8.32
CA VAL A 569 -24.76 -33.75 8.28
C VAL A 569 -25.70 -32.97 7.35
N ILE A 570 -26.19 -33.62 6.30
CA ILE A 570 -27.14 -33.05 5.33
C ILE A 570 -28.56 -33.44 5.76
N ASP A 571 -29.12 -32.71 6.74
CA ASP A 571 -30.48 -32.85 7.31
C ASP A 571 -31.63 -32.60 6.28
N ALA A 572 -31.67 -33.38 5.20
CA ALA A 572 -32.71 -33.36 4.18
C ALA A 572 -33.11 -34.80 3.78
N PRO A 573 -34.42 -35.07 3.55
CA PRO A 573 -34.87 -36.40 3.16
C PRO A 573 -34.22 -36.84 1.84
N VAL A 574 -33.85 -38.12 1.74
CA VAL A 574 -33.36 -38.74 0.50
C VAL A 574 -34.54 -38.82 -0.48
N GLY A 575 -34.85 -37.73 -1.17
CA GLY A 575 -35.77 -37.71 -2.30
C GLY A 575 -35.07 -38.29 -3.52
N GLY A 576 -35.78 -38.99 -4.40
CA GLY A 576 -35.23 -39.69 -5.58
C GLY A 576 -34.66 -38.81 -6.69
N ASP A 577 -34.00 -37.69 -6.36
CA ASP A 577 -33.26 -36.82 -7.25
C ASP A 577 -31.88 -37.42 -7.56
N PRO A 578 -31.60 -37.82 -8.82
CA PRO A 578 -30.31 -38.37 -9.22
C PRO A 578 -29.12 -37.43 -8.98
N GLU A 579 -29.31 -36.11 -9.08
CA GLU A 579 -28.25 -35.13 -8.83
C GLU A 579 -27.94 -35.02 -7.34
N GLU A 580 -28.96 -35.09 -6.49
CA GLU A 580 -28.77 -35.12 -5.04
C GLU A 580 -27.97 -36.36 -4.61
N GLU A 581 -28.34 -37.52 -5.15
CA GLU A 581 -27.65 -38.78 -4.89
C GLU A 581 -26.20 -38.74 -5.38
N ALA A 582 -25.95 -38.21 -6.58
CA ALA A 582 -24.60 -38.00 -7.10
C ALA A 582 -23.79 -37.06 -6.19
N ALA A 583 -24.38 -35.95 -5.74
CA ALA A 583 -23.72 -34.99 -4.85
C ALA A 583 -23.38 -35.59 -3.47
N ARG A 584 -24.21 -36.49 -2.94
CA ARG A 584 -23.94 -37.20 -1.67
C ARG A 584 -22.88 -38.27 -1.85
N ARG A 585 -22.90 -39.00 -2.98
CA ARG A 585 -21.88 -40.00 -3.33
C ARG A 585 -20.52 -39.35 -3.50
N GLU A 586 -20.44 -38.25 -4.26
CA GLU A 586 -19.22 -37.44 -4.42
C GLU A 586 -18.66 -36.97 -3.07
N LYS A 587 -19.50 -36.38 -2.21
CA LYS A 587 -19.09 -35.95 -0.87
C LYS A 587 -18.65 -37.12 0.02
N ALA A 588 -19.29 -38.29 -0.07
CA ALA A 588 -18.91 -39.46 0.70
C ALA A 588 -17.54 -40.00 0.26
N THR A 589 -17.29 -40.10 -1.04
CA THR A 589 -15.98 -40.48 -1.58
C THR A 589 -14.91 -39.47 -1.18
N GLY A 590 -15.20 -38.17 -1.32
CA GLY A 590 -14.30 -37.10 -0.87
C GLY A 590 -14.02 -37.15 0.63
N LEU A 591 -15.02 -37.42 1.48
CA LEU A 591 -14.82 -37.53 2.93
C LEU A 591 -13.87 -38.67 3.28
N GLY A 592 -14.03 -39.81 2.60
CA GLY A 592 -13.13 -40.95 2.76
C GLY A 592 -11.69 -40.60 2.40
N GLU A 593 -11.50 -39.85 1.30
CA GLU A 593 -10.19 -39.38 0.86
C GLU A 593 -9.56 -38.42 1.87
N LEU A 594 -10.27 -37.37 2.31
CA LEU A 594 -9.78 -36.41 3.30
C LEU A 594 -9.45 -37.07 4.65
N TYR A 595 -10.15 -38.14 5.02
CA TYR A 595 -9.86 -38.89 6.23
C TYR A 595 -8.60 -39.76 6.11
N ALA A 596 -8.38 -40.37 4.94
CA ALA A 596 -7.29 -41.29 4.70
C ALA A 596 -5.96 -40.60 4.41
N SER A 597 -5.97 -39.37 3.88
CA SER A 597 -4.77 -38.79 3.28
C SER A 597 -4.03 -37.80 4.21
N PRO A 598 -2.68 -37.89 4.33
CA PRO A 598 -1.87 -36.94 5.11
C PRO A 598 -1.86 -35.51 4.58
N LEU A 599 -1.99 -35.39 3.26
CA LEU A 599 -2.09 -34.14 2.52
C LEU A 599 -3.28 -34.26 1.58
N SER A 600 -4.14 -33.26 1.56
CA SER A 600 -5.22 -33.21 0.59
C SER A 600 -5.56 -31.79 0.14
N VAL A 601 -5.97 -31.66 -1.11
CA VAL A 601 -6.66 -30.47 -1.63
C VAL A 601 -8.15 -30.78 -1.76
N LEU A 602 -8.98 -29.87 -1.26
CA LEU A 602 -10.43 -29.87 -1.44
C LEU A 602 -10.82 -28.68 -2.29
N ILE A 603 -11.12 -28.94 -3.55
CA ILE A 603 -11.45 -27.91 -4.52
C ILE A 603 -12.90 -28.00 -4.98
N GLY A 604 -13.37 -26.92 -5.57
CA GLY A 604 -14.66 -26.88 -6.27
C GLY A 604 -15.24 -25.47 -6.24
N PRO A 605 -16.13 -25.13 -7.18
CA PRO A 605 -16.75 -23.81 -7.23
C PRO A 605 -17.53 -23.42 -5.97
N ALA A 606 -17.95 -22.17 -5.91
CA ALA A 606 -18.86 -21.71 -4.86
C ALA A 606 -20.16 -22.55 -4.89
N GLY A 607 -20.65 -22.96 -3.71
CA GLY A 607 -21.91 -23.71 -3.60
C GLY A 607 -21.84 -25.22 -3.84
N THR A 608 -20.66 -25.82 -4.08
CA THR A 608 -20.51 -27.30 -4.21
C THR A 608 -20.56 -28.06 -2.88
N GLY A 609 -20.50 -27.33 -1.76
CA GLY A 609 -20.61 -27.90 -0.41
C GLY A 609 -19.29 -28.23 0.27
N LYS A 610 -18.17 -27.60 -0.13
CA LYS A 610 -16.85 -27.75 0.53
C LYS A 610 -16.92 -27.68 2.06
N THR A 611 -17.58 -26.65 2.60
CA THR A 611 -17.73 -26.47 4.05
C THR A 611 -18.62 -27.53 4.71
N THR A 612 -19.56 -28.13 3.97
CA THR A 612 -20.38 -29.26 4.46
C THR A 612 -19.50 -30.49 4.63
N LEU A 613 -18.60 -30.73 3.67
CA LEU A 613 -17.63 -31.82 3.75
C LEU A 613 -16.65 -31.62 4.91
N LEU A 614 -16.17 -30.39 5.13
CA LEU A 614 -15.33 -30.05 6.29
C LEU A 614 -16.08 -30.25 7.62
N ARG A 615 -17.36 -29.87 7.70
CA ARG A 615 -18.21 -30.12 8.87
C ARG A 615 -18.29 -31.62 9.16
N ALA A 616 -18.49 -32.45 8.14
CA ALA A 616 -18.50 -33.89 8.29
C ALA A 616 -17.16 -34.42 8.80
N LEU A 617 -16.04 -34.01 8.21
CA LEU A 617 -14.69 -34.41 8.62
C LEU A 617 -14.38 -34.04 10.08
N VAL A 618 -14.66 -32.79 10.47
CA VAL A 618 -14.41 -32.27 11.83
C VAL A 618 -15.33 -32.93 12.86
N SER A 619 -16.53 -33.37 12.47
CA SER A 619 -17.48 -34.05 13.37
C SER A 619 -17.08 -35.49 13.72
N LEU A 620 -16.13 -36.10 13.01
CA LEU A 620 -15.70 -37.46 13.28
C LEU A 620 -15.05 -37.54 14.67
N PRO A 621 -15.42 -38.51 15.54
CA PRO A 621 -14.96 -38.54 16.93
C PRO A 621 -13.43 -38.50 17.11
N GLY A 622 -12.68 -39.20 16.26
CA GLY A 622 -11.21 -39.21 16.29
C GLY A 622 -10.54 -37.93 15.77
N ILE A 623 -11.29 -37.06 15.11
CA ILE A 623 -10.85 -35.74 14.64
C ILE A 623 -11.30 -34.67 15.64
N ALA A 624 -12.57 -34.66 16.04
CA ALA A 624 -13.10 -33.70 17.01
C ALA A 624 -12.32 -33.71 18.35
N GLY A 625 -12.00 -34.91 18.84
CA GLY A 625 -11.26 -35.11 20.09
C GLY A 625 -9.80 -34.66 20.06
N SER A 626 -9.22 -34.42 18.88
CA SER A 626 -7.82 -33.99 18.71
C SER A 626 -7.66 -32.48 18.45
N ALA A 627 -8.74 -31.71 18.64
CA ALA A 627 -8.76 -30.25 18.54
C ALA A 627 -8.25 -29.72 17.19
N PRO A 628 -9.00 -29.90 16.08
CA PRO A 628 -8.58 -29.47 14.76
C PRO A 628 -8.36 -27.96 14.69
N ILE A 629 -7.36 -27.55 13.92
CA ILE A 629 -7.03 -26.14 13.70
C ILE A 629 -7.62 -25.71 12.37
N LEU A 630 -8.57 -24.78 12.42
CA LEU A 630 -9.21 -24.20 11.24
C LEU A 630 -8.69 -22.79 11.00
N LEU A 631 -8.10 -22.57 9.83
CA LEU A 631 -7.46 -21.33 9.42
C LEU A 631 -8.13 -20.78 8.15
N ALA A 632 -8.15 -19.45 8.04
CA ALA A 632 -8.51 -18.74 6.82
C ALA A 632 -7.65 -17.47 6.68
N PRO A 633 -7.38 -16.97 5.47
CA PRO A 633 -6.53 -15.79 5.26
C PRO A 633 -7.21 -14.50 5.73
N THR A 634 -8.53 -14.36 5.55
CA THR A 634 -9.27 -13.13 5.85
C THR A 634 -10.23 -13.26 7.03
N GLY A 635 -10.56 -12.12 7.67
CA GLY A 635 -11.54 -12.07 8.76
C GLY A 635 -12.94 -12.53 8.34
N LYS A 636 -13.39 -12.18 7.13
CA LYS A 636 -14.69 -12.61 6.57
C LYS A 636 -14.73 -14.12 6.34
N ALA A 637 -13.69 -14.68 5.69
CA ALA A 637 -13.59 -16.13 5.45
C ALA A 637 -13.56 -16.92 6.77
N ARG A 638 -12.80 -16.44 7.77
CA ARG A 638 -12.77 -17.03 9.11
C ARG A 638 -14.16 -17.11 9.76
N VAL A 639 -14.95 -16.03 9.72
CA VAL A 639 -16.31 -16.01 10.29
C VAL A 639 -17.18 -17.07 9.59
N GLN A 640 -17.15 -17.11 8.25
CA GLN A 640 -17.94 -18.07 7.49
C GLN A 640 -17.54 -19.52 7.75
N LEU A 641 -16.23 -19.80 7.79
CA LEU A 641 -15.69 -21.12 8.10
C LEU A 641 -16.19 -21.60 9.47
N GLN A 642 -16.05 -20.75 10.50
CA GLN A 642 -16.51 -21.06 11.85
C GLN A 642 -18.01 -21.34 11.91
N GLN A 643 -18.84 -20.50 11.27
CA GLN A 643 -20.30 -20.66 11.26
C GLN A 643 -20.75 -21.93 10.52
N LYS A 644 -20.17 -22.22 9.35
CA LYS A 644 -20.57 -23.34 8.50
C LYS A 644 -20.07 -24.69 9.01
N VAL A 645 -18.87 -24.72 9.60
CA VAL A 645 -18.27 -25.95 10.16
C VAL A 645 -18.73 -26.19 11.60
N GLY A 646 -19.08 -25.14 12.35
CA GLY A 646 -19.49 -25.24 13.74
C GLY A 646 -18.34 -25.47 14.72
N TYR A 647 -17.12 -25.05 14.35
CA TYR A 647 -15.90 -25.20 15.16
C TYR A 647 -15.09 -23.90 15.15
N PRO A 648 -14.39 -23.52 16.23
CA PRO A 648 -13.59 -22.29 16.27
C PRO A 648 -12.59 -22.18 15.11
N ALA A 649 -12.55 -21.03 14.45
CA ALA A 649 -11.59 -20.74 13.38
C ALA A 649 -10.81 -19.45 13.66
N ARG A 650 -9.57 -19.38 13.16
CA ARG A 650 -8.66 -18.24 13.32
C ARG A 650 -8.20 -17.73 11.95
N THR A 651 -7.80 -16.47 11.87
CA THR A 651 -7.07 -16.00 10.69
C THR A 651 -5.64 -16.52 10.73
N LEU A 652 -4.98 -16.73 9.58
CA LEU A 652 -3.54 -17.07 9.52
C LEU A 652 -2.69 -16.10 10.35
N ALA A 653 -2.86 -14.79 10.13
CA ALA A 653 -2.12 -13.75 10.85
C ALA A 653 -2.23 -13.91 12.39
N SER A 654 -3.45 -13.97 12.94
CA SER A 654 -3.70 -14.19 14.38
C SER A 654 -3.13 -15.50 14.94
N HIS A 655 -3.03 -16.55 14.11
CA HIS A 655 -2.39 -17.80 14.51
C HIS A 655 -0.86 -17.62 14.58
N LEU A 656 -0.25 -17.07 13.52
CA LEU A 656 1.19 -16.94 13.37
C LEU A 656 1.83 -15.87 14.26
N SER A 657 1.09 -14.82 14.65
CA SER A 657 1.56 -13.82 15.62
C SER A 657 1.96 -14.41 16.97
N ARG A 658 1.41 -15.59 17.33
CA ARG A 658 1.69 -16.23 18.62
C ARG A 658 3.07 -16.84 18.71
N SER A 659 3.70 -17.06 17.55
CA SER A 659 5.00 -17.70 17.41
C SER A 659 5.97 -16.81 16.61
N ASP A 660 5.71 -15.51 16.57
CA ASP A 660 6.50 -14.50 15.86
C ASP A 660 6.69 -14.75 14.34
N ARG A 661 5.79 -15.50 13.72
CA ARG A 661 5.81 -15.82 12.27
C ARG A 661 4.97 -14.86 11.42
N TYR A 662 4.39 -13.85 12.06
CA TYR A 662 3.69 -12.76 11.40
C TYR A 662 4.01 -11.43 12.09
N ASN A 663 4.62 -10.51 11.34
CA ASN A 663 4.88 -9.15 11.79
C ASN A 663 3.67 -8.27 11.45
N GLY A 664 2.90 -7.87 12.48
CA GLY A 664 1.68 -7.09 12.30
C GLY A 664 1.89 -5.65 11.86
N SER A 665 3.04 -5.02 12.15
CA SER A 665 3.32 -3.65 11.71
C SER A 665 3.75 -3.61 10.24
N ALA A 666 4.47 -4.64 9.79
CA ALA A 666 4.92 -4.77 8.40
C ALA A 666 3.94 -5.52 7.49
N GLY A 667 2.98 -6.26 8.06
CA GLY A 667 2.07 -7.13 7.30
C GLY A 667 2.75 -8.36 6.70
N GLN A 668 3.88 -8.79 7.27
CA GLN A 668 4.76 -9.79 6.67
C GLN A 668 4.69 -11.15 7.35
N TYR A 669 4.78 -12.20 6.54
CA TYR A 669 4.88 -13.59 6.97
C TYR A 669 6.34 -14.02 6.90
N ARG A 670 6.84 -14.70 7.95
CA ARG A 670 8.24 -15.12 8.01
C ARG A 670 8.38 -16.54 8.52
N VAL A 671 9.33 -17.26 7.93
CA VAL A 671 9.84 -18.53 8.46
C VAL A 671 10.87 -18.17 9.52
N THR A 672 10.70 -18.66 10.74
CA THR A 672 11.66 -18.38 11.82
C THR A 672 12.57 -19.58 12.09
N GLY A 673 12.15 -20.79 11.70
CA GLY A 673 12.89 -22.02 12.01
C GLY A 673 12.89 -22.39 13.50
N GLU A 674 12.38 -21.52 14.39
CA GLU A 674 12.44 -21.64 15.84
C GLU A 674 11.60 -22.82 16.34
N PRO A 675 12.22 -23.93 16.80
CA PRO A 675 11.49 -25.15 17.16
C PRO A 675 10.66 -25.01 18.44
N SER A 676 11.07 -24.16 19.40
CA SER A 676 10.43 -24.06 20.72
C SER A 676 9.02 -23.47 20.68
N THR A 677 8.70 -22.74 19.61
CA THR A 677 7.40 -22.08 19.41
C THR A 677 6.45 -22.87 18.50
N ARG A 678 6.88 -24.05 18.02
CA ARG A 678 6.09 -24.91 17.13
C ARG A 678 5.06 -25.72 17.89
N GLU A 679 3.85 -25.84 17.37
CA GLU A 679 2.79 -26.68 17.96
C GLU A 679 2.62 -28.01 17.22
N ARG A 680 1.78 -28.91 17.76
CA ARG A 680 1.41 -30.19 17.13
C ARG A 680 -0.06 -30.16 16.78
N ALA A 681 -0.41 -30.69 15.61
CA ALA A 681 -1.80 -30.76 15.18
C ALA A 681 -2.13 -32.11 14.54
N ASP A 682 -3.31 -32.63 14.84
CA ASP A 682 -3.81 -33.85 14.18
C ASP A 682 -4.51 -33.53 12.86
N LEU A 683 -5.21 -32.39 12.79
CA LEU A 683 -5.82 -31.87 11.57
C LEU A 683 -5.62 -30.36 11.51
N VAL A 684 -5.07 -29.89 10.39
CA VAL A 684 -5.04 -28.48 10.00
C VAL A 684 -5.86 -28.32 8.72
N VAL A 685 -6.82 -27.40 8.74
CA VAL A 685 -7.58 -27.02 7.56
C VAL A 685 -7.30 -25.56 7.26
N ILE A 686 -6.95 -25.26 6.01
CA ILE A 686 -6.80 -23.88 5.54
C ILE A 686 -7.84 -23.62 4.46
N ASP A 687 -8.85 -22.82 4.77
CA ASP A 687 -9.91 -22.40 3.84
C ASP A 687 -9.52 -21.14 3.08
N GLU A 688 -10.08 -20.97 1.87
CA GLU A 688 -9.66 -19.95 0.88
C GLU A 688 -8.14 -19.99 0.59
N ALA A 689 -7.59 -21.20 0.43
CA ALA A 689 -6.18 -21.45 0.16
C ALA A 689 -5.67 -20.86 -1.16
N SER A 690 -6.57 -20.52 -2.10
CA SER A 690 -6.28 -19.76 -3.32
C SER A 690 -5.63 -18.40 -3.06
N MET A 691 -5.84 -17.82 -1.87
CA MET A 691 -5.28 -16.52 -1.49
C MET A 691 -3.90 -16.62 -0.81
N LEU A 692 -3.32 -17.81 -0.66
CA LEU A 692 -2.03 -17.97 0.03
C LEU A 692 -0.86 -17.71 -0.92
N THR A 693 0.04 -16.83 -0.53
CA THR A 693 1.40 -16.73 -1.11
C THR A 693 2.29 -17.88 -0.61
N GLU A 694 3.47 -18.04 -1.21
CA GLU A 694 4.46 -19.02 -0.72
C GLU A 694 4.88 -18.72 0.72
N GLU A 695 5.14 -17.45 1.05
CA GLU A 695 5.52 -17.04 2.41
C GLU A 695 4.44 -17.36 3.44
N MET A 696 3.17 -17.12 3.11
CA MET A 696 2.03 -17.45 4.00
C MET A 696 1.96 -18.95 4.27
N LEU A 697 2.11 -19.78 3.23
CA LEU A 697 2.10 -21.22 3.38
C LEU A 697 3.32 -21.70 4.16
N ALA A 698 4.53 -21.27 3.80
CA ALA A 698 5.76 -21.67 4.48
C ALA A 698 5.76 -21.28 5.95
N ALA A 699 5.37 -20.05 6.31
CA ALA A 699 5.24 -19.61 7.69
C ALA A 699 4.20 -20.46 8.45
N THR A 700 3.10 -20.84 7.79
CA THR A 700 2.10 -21.76 8.38
C THR A 700 2.64 -23.15 8.58
N LEU A 701 3.42 -23.71 7.66
CA LEU A 701 4.01 -25.03 7.82
C LEU A 701 5.12 -25.03 8.88
N ASP A 702 5.92 -23.96 8.94
CA ASP A 702 6.98 -23.76 9.93
C ASP A 702 6.45 -23.61 11.36
N SER A 703 5.20 -23.19 11.56
CA SER A 703 4.59 -23.07 12.90
C SER A 703 4.23 -24.43 13.53
N PHE A 704 4.38 -25.54 12.80
CA PHE A 704 4.08 -26.88 13.29
C PHE A 704 5.31 -27.77 13.37
N SER A 705 5.47 -28.45 14.50
CA SER A 705 6.48 -29.50 14.69
C SER A 705 6.03 -30.81 14.05
N SER A 706 4.72 -31.07 14.05
CA SER A 706 4.11 -32.15 13.28
C SER A 706 2.65 -31.86 12.99
N ILE A 707 2.21 -32.28 11.80
CA ILE A 707 0.80 -32.30 11.40
C ILE A 707 0.48 -33.69 10.87
N LYS A 708 -0.52 -34.37 11.44
CA LYS A 708 -0.97 -35.68 10.90
C LYS A 708 -1.70 -35.52 9.57
N ARG A 709 -2.68 -34.60 9.50
CA ARG A 709 -3.44 -34.29 8.27
C ARG A 709 -3.48 -32.80 7.99
N ILE A 710 -3.23 -32.41 6.75
CA ILE A 710 -3.51 -31.05 6.27
C ILE A 710 -4.52 -31.10 5.12
N VAL A 711 -5.49 -30.21 5.13
CA VAL A 711 -6.45 -30.02 4.04
C VAL A 711 -6.42 -28.56 3.60
N LEU A 712 -6.00 -28.33 2.36
CA LEU A 712 -6.04 -27.02 1.71
C LEU A 712 -7.33 -26.93 0.91
N VAL A 713 -8.17 -25.93 1.21
CA VAL A 713 -9.53 -25.81 0.67
C VAL A 713 -9.62 -24.50 -0.09
N GLY A 714 -10.11 -24.54 -1.32
CA GLY A 714 -10.22 -23.33 -2.13
C GLY A 714 -10.79 -23.59 -3.51
N ASP A 715 -10.74 -22.59 -4.37
CA ASP A 715 -11.00 -22.75 -5.79
C ASP A 715 -9.80 -22.21 -6.56
N PRO A 716 -9.04 -23.06 -7.30
CA PRO A 716 -7.86 -22.62 -8.05
C PRO A 716 -8.19 -21.63 -9.18
N ARG A 717 -9.48 -21.43 -9.47
CA ARG A 717 -10.01 -20.50 -10.47
C ARG A 717 -10.30 -19.09 -9.91
N GLN A 718 -10.18 -18.89 -8.60
CA GLN A 718 -10.26 -17.55 -8.02
C GLN A 718 -9.03 -16.70 -8.39
N LEU A 719 -9.12 -15.39 -8.14
CA LEU A 719 -8.00 -14.48 -8.29
C LEU A 719 -6.77 -14.99 -7.54
N PRO A 720 -5.57 -14.82 -8.11
CA PRO A 720 -4.32 -15.22 -7.47
C PRO A 720 -4.08 -14.44 -6.16
N PRO A 721 -3.19 -14.94 -5.30
CA PRO A 721 -2.78 -14.21 -4.10
C PRO A 721 -2.12 -12.87 -4.47
N ILE A 722 -2.16 -11.93 -3.53
CA ILE A 722 -1.42 -10.67 -3.62
C ILE A 722 -0.05 -10.92 -2.99
N GLY A 723 1.01 -10.93 -3.79
CA GLY A 723 2.38 -11.26 -3.39
C GLY A 723 2.90 -12.55 -4.04
N PRO A 724 4.12 -12.99 -3.68
CA PRO A 724 4.89 -13.97 -4.45
C PRO A 724 4.29 -15.39 -4.41
N GLY A 725 4.10 -15.95 -5.60
CA GLY A 725 3.81 -17.37 -5.82
C GLY A 725 2.36 -17.78 -5.56
N ARG A 726 1.98 -18.96 -6.07
CA ARG A 726 0.60 -19.49 -6.03
C ARG A 726 0.58 -20.97 -5.59
N PRO A 727 1.13 -21.30 -4.40
CA PRO A 727 1.41 -22.67 -4.00
C PRO A 727 0.18 -23.59 -4.02
N PHE A 728 -1.02 -23.07 -3.72
CA PHE A 728 -2.26 -23.87 -3.79
C PHE A 728 -2.56 -24.33 -5.22
N VAL A 729 -2.45 -23.44 -6.21
CA VAL A 729 -2.72 -23.78 -7.62
C VAL A 729 -1.71 -24.80 -8.12
N ASP A 730 -0.44 -24.62 -7.79
CA ASP A 730 0.62 -25.53 -8.21
C ASP A 730 0.48 -26.90 -7.55
N LEU A 731 0.09 -26.96 -6.28
CA LEU A 731 -0.20 -28.22 -5.59
C LEU A 731 -1.44 -28.92 -6.16
N VAL A 732 -2.51 -28.17 -6.47
CA VAL A 732 -3.71 -28.73 -7.11
C VAL A 732 -3.35 -29.36 -8.45
N ARG A 733 -2.51 -28.70 -9.26
CA ARG A 733 -2.01 -29.25 -10.52
C ARG A 733 -1.18 -30.51 -10.29
N HIS A 734 -0.29 -30.51 -9.30
CA HIS A 734 0.57 -31.65 -8.98
C HIS A 734 -0.19 -32.89 -8.50
N LEU A 735 -1.24 -32.70 -7.68
CA LEU A 735 -2.04 -33.79 -7.09
C LEU A 735 -3.14 -34.31 -8.02
N ARG A 736 -3.47 -33.58 -9.10
CA ARG A 736 -4.55 -33.95 -10.00
C ARG A 736 -4.18 -35.23 -10.79
N PRO A 737 -4.98 -36.30 -10.70
CA PRO A 737 -4.78 -37.48 -11.53
C PRO A 737 -4.99 -37.17 -13.02
N GLU A 738 -4.21 -37.79 -13.89
CA GLU A 738 -4.44 -37.74 -15.35
C GLU A 738 -5.81 -38.32 -15.73
N GLN A 739 -6.22 -39.38 -15.02
CA GLN A 739 -7.50 -40.06 -15.21
C GLN A 739 -8.13 -40.37 -13.86
N PHE A 740 -9.45 -40.19 -13.78
CA PHE A 740 -10.23 -40.52 -12.59
C PHE A 740 -10.82 -41.93 -12.70
N PRO A 741 -10.79 -42.74 -11.62
CA PRO A 741 -11.27 -44.12 -11.64
C PRO A 741 -12.80 -44.23 -11.69
N SER A 742 -13.51 -43.15 -11.36
CA SER A 742 -14.96 -43.07 -11.35
C SER A 742 -15.43 -41.67 -11.76
N ALA A 743 -16.75 -41.46 -11.80
CA ALA A 743 -17.34 -40.16 -12.11
C ALA A 743 -17.02 -39.09 -11.04
N GLU A 744 -16.74 -39.51 -9.81
CA GLU A 744 -16.28 -38.63 -8.75
C GLU A 744 -14.83 -38.24 -9.02
N ARG A 745 -14.55 -36.93 -9.08
CA ARG A 745 -13.18 -36.42 -9.26
C ARG A 745 -12.37 -36.48 -7.97
N VAL A 746 -12.13 -37.70 -7.51
CA VAL A 746 -11.37 -38.01 -6.29
C VAL A 746 -10.17 -38.87 -6.66
N GLY A 747 -9.00 -38.47 -6.19
CA GLY A 747 -7.72 -39.16 -6.35
C GLY A 747 -6.91 -39.08 -5.06
N ASN A 748 -5.69 -39.62 -5.07
CA ASN A 748 -4.82 -39.60 -3.89
C ASN A 748 -4.48 -38.16 -3.47
N GLY A 749 -5.00 -37.73 -2.33
CA GLY A 749 -4.86 -36.36 -1.84
C GLY A 749 -5.62 -35.31 -2.66
N TYR A 750 -6.53 -35.70 -3.55
CA TYR A 750 -7.25 -34.79 -4.43
C TYR A 750 -8.75 -35.02 -4.33
N VAL A 751 -9.50 -33.97 -3.99
CA VAL A 751 -10.97 -33.98 -3.97
C VAL A 751 -11.48 -32.76 -4.73
N GLU A 752 -12.14 -32.98 -5.86
CA GLU A 752 -12.82 -31.92 -6.62
C GLU A 752 -14.33 -32.15 -6.57
N LEU A 753 -15.05 -31.22 -5.94
CA LEU A 753 -16.51 -31.21 -5.92
C LEU A 753 -17.02 -30.47 -7.15
N GLN A 754 -17.85 -31.14 -7.94
CA GLN A 754 -18.40 -30.64 -9.20
C GLN A 754 -19.88 -30.24 -9.07
N VAL A 755 -20.63 -30.92 -8.20
CA VAL A 755 -22.07 -30.73 -8.10
C VAL A 755 -22.40 -29.50 -7.25
N THR A 756 -22.88 -28.43 -7.88
CA THR A 756 -23.35 -27.21 -7.20
C THR A 756 -24.76 -27.41 -6.66
N ARG A 757 -24.98 -27.20 -5.35
CA ARG A 757 -26.33 -27.23 -4.76
C ARG A 757 -26.82 -25.82 -4.48
N ARG A 758 -27.56 -25.24 -5.44
CA ARG A 758 -28.58 -24.20 -5.19
C ARG A 758 -29.67 -24.27 -6.26
N GLN A 759 -30.71 -25.05 -5.97
CA GLN A 759 -32.01 -25.14 -6.68
C GLN A 759 -31.94 -25.59 -8.15
N GLY A 760 -32.57 -26.74 -8.43
CA GLY A 760 -32.57 -27.38 -9.75
C GLY A 760 -33.23 -26.54 -10.85
N GLY A 761 -32.65 -26.63 -12.04
CA GLY A 761 -33.08 -25.97 -13.27
C GLY A 761 -31.88 -25.84 -14.23
N LEU A 762 -32.14 -25.86 -15.53
CA LEU A 762 -31.15 -25.60 -16.59
C LEU A 762 -30.17 -24.50 -16.16
N GLY A 763 -28.87 -24.78 -16.30
CA GLY A 763 -27.76 -24.02 -15.70
C GLY A 763 -28.03 -22.53 -15.56
N ARG A 764 -28.22 -22.10 -14.31
CA ARG A 764 -28.41 -20.71 -13.91
C ARG A 764 -27.51 -19.74 -14.70
N ALA A 765 -28.11 -18.70 -15.27
CA ALA A 765 -27.41 -17.75 -16.14
C ALA A 765 -26.22 -17.05 -15.45
N ASP A 766 -26.34 -16.76 -14.15
CA ASP A 766 -25.27 -16.11 -13.37
C ASP A 766 -24.06 -17.02 -13.15
N LEU A 767 -24.29 -18.33 -13.00
CA LEU A 767 -23.21 -19.31 -12.90
C LEU A 767 -22.55 -19.55 -14.26
N ALA A 768 -23.32 -19.58 -15.34
CA ALA A 768 -22.78 -19.64 -16.70
C ALA A 768 -21.89 -18.42 -16.99
N LEU A 769 -22.36 -17.21 -16.65
CA LEU A 769 -21.59 -15.99 -16.79
C LEU A 769 -20.34 -15.98 -15.89
N ALA A 770 -20.42 -16.47 -14.66
CA ALA A 770 -19.27 -16.55 -13.77
C ALA A 770 -18.17 -17.50 -14.28
N LYS A 771 -18.54 -18.59 -14.97
CA LYS A 771 -17.57 -19.53 -15.58
C LYS A 771 -16.70 -18.88 -16.64
N TRP A 772 -17.23 -17.93 -17.40
CA TRP A 772 -16.47 -17.15 -18.38
C TRP A 772 -15.29 -16.38 -17.78
N PHE A 773 -15.36 -16.04 -16.50
CA PHE A 773 -14.30 -15.38 -15.76
C PHE A 773 -13.46 -16.36 -14.90
N GLY A 774 -13.76 -17.67 -14.97
CA GLY A 774 -13.12 -18.73 -14.17
C GLY A 774 -12.00 -19.50 -14.88
N GLY A 775 -11.70 -19.20 -16.14
CA GLY A 775 -10.53 -19.74 -16.87
C GLY A 775 -10.61 -21.19 -17.35
N ASP A 776 -11.80 -21.80 -17.44
CA ASP A 776 -11.99 -23.13 -18.06
C ASP A 776 -11.97 -23.05 -19.60
N GLU A 777 -11.66 -24.17 -20.29
CA GLU A 777 -11.94 -24.30 -21.73
C GLU A 777 -13.45 -24.23 -21.94
N LEU A 778 -13.91 -23.12 -22.50
CA LEU A 778 -15.30 -22.89 -22.84
C LEU A 778 -15.72 -23.90 -23.92
N GLY A 779 -16.77 -24.66 -23.64
CA GLY A 779 -17.37 -25.57 -24.61
C GLY A 779 -18.08 -24.82 -25.74
N PRO A 780 -18.47 -25.52 -26.83
CA PRO A 780 -19.13 -24.90 -27.98
C PRO A 780 -20.46 -24.19 -27.65
N ASP A 781 -21.12 -24.62 -26.56
CA ASP A 781 -22.39 -24.07 -26.10
C ASP A 781 -22.23 -22.96 -25.03
N ASP A 782 -21.01 -22.70 -24.54
CA ASP A 782 -20.78 -21.69 -23.49
C ASP A 782 -20.89 -20.25 -24.04
N ASP A 783 -20.73 -20.03 -25.34
CA ASP A 783 -21.02 -18.77 -26.05
C ASP A 783 -22.52 -18.42 -26.06
N ALA A 784 -23.38 -19.42 -25.86
CA ALA A 784 -24.83 -19.23 -25.91
C ALA A 784 -25.33 -18.24 -24.87
N ILE A 785 -24.64 -18.08 -23.72
CA ILE A 785 -25.02 -17.09 -22.70
C ILE A 785 -24.85 -15.66 -23.21
N TRP A 786 -23.78 -15.37 -23.97
CA TRP A 786 -23.56 -14.05 -24.53
C TRP A 786 -24.53 -13.75 -25.67
N GLU A 787 -24.83 -14.74 -26.50
CA GLU A 787 -25.86 -14.60 -27.55
C GLU A 787 -27.26 -14.45 -26.95
N GLN A 788 -27.58 -15.19 -25.88
CA GLN A 788 -28.80 -15.02 -25.10
C GLN A 788 -28.88 -13.63 -24.46
N MET A 789 -27.80 -13.13 -23.84
CA MET A 789 -27.77 -11.77 -23.27
C MET A 789 -27.84 -10.66 -24.33
N ARG A 790 -27.37 -10.91 -25.56
CA ARG A 790 -27.52 -9.99 -26.70
C ARG A 790 -28.95 -9.96 -27.23
N THR A 791 -29.64 -11.10 -27.24
CA THR A 791 -30.99 -11.25 -27.82
C THR A 791 -32.11 -11.05 -26.79
N THR A 792 -31.85 -11.31 -25.51
CA THR A 792 -32.78 -11.26 -24.38
C THR A 792 -32.12 -10.54 -23.20
N SER A 793 -32.68 -9.40 -22.78
CA SER A 793 -32.08 -8.53 -21.76
C SER A 793 -32.19 -9.08 -20.34
N ASP A 794 -33.28 -9.81 -20.06
CA ASP A 794 -33.65 -10.31 -18.74
C ASP A 794 -33.69 -11.84 -18.75
N LEU A 795 -32.65 -12.46 -18.21
CA LEU A 795 -32.62 -13.88 -17.88
C LEU A 795 -33.15 -14.06 -16.45
N THR A 796 -33.57 -15.28 -16.10
CA THR A 796 -34.17 -15.59 -14.79
C THR A 796 -33.30 -15.13 -13.61
N GLU A 797 -31.98 -15.32 -13.67
CA GLU A 797 -31.05 -14.93 -12.60
C GLU A 797 -30.18 -13.70 -12.93
N VAL A 798 -30.13 -13.28 -14.20
CA VAL A 798 -29.24 -12.22 -14.68
C VAL A 798 -30.01 -11.23 -15.52
N ARG A 799 -29.98 -9.96 -15.09
CA ARG A 799 -30.52 -8.84 -15.85
C ARG A 799 -29.39 -7.96 -16.34
N HIS A 800 -29.32 -7.78 -17.66
CA HIS A 800 -28.36 -6.87 -18.27
C HIS A 800 -28.99 -5.49 -18.45
N VAL A 801 -28.37 -4.47 -17.85
CA VAL A 801 -28.84 -3.08 -17.94
C VAL A 801 -27.74 -2.23 -18.56
N SER A 802 -27.95 -1.81 -19.81
CA SER A 802 -27.07 -0.83 -20.46
C SER A 802 -27.37 0.57 -19.93
N TRP A 803 -26.33 1.34 -19.61
CA TRP A 803 -26.48 2.75 -19.24
C TRP A 803 -26.72 3.66 -20.46
N SER A 804 -26.45 3.23 -21.71
CA SER A 804 -26.86 3.87 -22.97
C SER A 804 -26.81 5.42 -23.02
N GLY A 805 -25.72 6.02 -22.54
CA GLY A 805 -25.52 7.48 -22.50
C GLY A 805 -26.11 8.21 -21.28
N ARG A 806 -26.76 7.48 -20.36
CA ARG A 806 -27.06 7.93 -18.99
C ARG A 806 -25.86 7.64 -18.09
N SER A 807 -25.83 8.27 -16.92
CA SER A 807 -24.76 8.02 -15.95
C SER A 807 -24.98 6.67 -15.22
N PRO A 808 -23.90 5.94 -14.87
CA PRO A 808 -24.00 4.68 -14.15
C PRO A 808 -24.74 4.78 -12.81
N GLU A 809 -24.60 5.91 -12.10
CA GLU A 809 -25.19 6.08 -10.77
C GLU A 809 -26.72 6.24 -10.85
N LYS A 810 -27.23 7.02 -11.82
CA LYS A 810 -28.67 7.16 -12.07
C LYS A 810 -29.30 5.82 -12.46
N THR A 811 -28.62 5.11 -13.35
CA THR A 811 -29.07 3.78 -13.80
C THR A 811 -29.14 2.82 -12.61
N LEU A 812 -28.13 2.81 -11.73
CA LEU A 812 -28.13 2.00 -10.51
C LEU A 812 -29.29 2.35 -9.56
N VAL A 813 -29.59 3.64 -9.35
CA VAL A 813 -30.68 4.05 -8.45
C VAL A 813 -32.04 3.61 -8.98
N ASP A 814 -32.28 3.72 -10.27
CA ASP A 814 -33.53 3.27 -10.89
C ASP A 814 -33.72 1.76 -10.66
N ILE A 815 -32.66 0.98 -10.87
CA ILE A 815 -32.66 -0.47 -10.64
C ILE A 815 -32.85 -0.81 -9.16
N LEU A 816 -32.18 -0.12 -8.23
CA LEU A 816 -32.36 -0.38 -6.79
C LEU A 816 -33.77 -0.04 -6.31
N ARG A 817 -34.43 0.98 -6.88
CA ARG A 817 -35.83 1.29 -6.57
C ARG A 817 -36.77 0.19 -7.03
N GLU A 818 -36.48 -0.39 -8.19
CA GLU A 818 -37.23 -1.50 -8.76
C GLU A 818 -37.02 -2.80 -7.94
N GLU A 819 -35.77 -3.18 -7.69
CA GLU A 819 -35.41 -4.49 -7.10
C GLU A 819 -35.59 -4.55 -5.57
N LEU A 820 -35.40 -3.43 -4.86
CA LEU A 820 -35.47 -3.43 -3.39
C LEU A 820 -36.85 -3.03 -2.84
N ASP A 821 -37.86 -2.91 -3.71
CA ASP A 821 -39.23 -2.46 -3.39
C ASP A 821 -39.25 -1.30 -2.36
N LEU A 822 -38.66 -0.18 -2.76
CA LEU A 822 -38.53 1.00 -1.90
C LEU A 822 -39.85 1.74 -1.66
N ASN A 823 -41.00 1.17 -2.08
CA ASN A 823 -42.35 1.69 -1.83
C ASN A 823 -42.93 1.23 -0.49
N THR A 824 -42.25 0.33 0.21
CA THR A 824 -42.67 -0.21 1.52
C THR A 824 -42.84 0.85 2.62
N HIS A 825 -42.33 2.06 2.42
CA HIS A 825 -42.54 3.18 3.32
C HIS A 825 -42.59 4.51 2.54
N PRO A 826 -43.43 5.50 2.92
CA PRO A 826 -43.51 6.80 2.24
C PRO A 826 -42.20 7.60 2.24
N ASN A 827 -41.36 7.35 3.25
CA ASN A 827 -40.00 7.87 3.31
C ASN A 827 -39.01 6.87 2.69
N PRO A 828 -38.39 7.18 1.53
CA PRO A 828 -37.49 6.29 0.81
C PRO A 828 -36.21 5.94 1.59
N GLN A 829 -35.81 6.77 2.55
CA GLN A 829 -34.65 6.50 3.39
C GLN A 829 -34.92 5.40 4.42
N ILE A 830 -36.14 5.43 5.00
CA ILE A 830 -36.61 4.35 5.88
C ILE A 830 -36.79 3.09 5.04
N ALA A 831 -37.48 3.18 3.89
CA ALA A 831 -37.65 2.04 2.99
C ALA A 831 -36.30 1.38 2.66
N PHE A 832 -35.30 2.17 2.26
CA PHE A 832 -33.95 1.69 1.98
C PHE A 832 -33.27 1.07 3.21
N ALA A 833 -33.35 1.69 4.39
CA ALA A 833 -32.78 1.14 5.62
C ALA A 833 -33.39 -0.21 6.04
N LEU A 834 -34.68 -0.41 5.80
CA LEU A 834 -35.37 -1.68 6.08
C LEU A 834 -34.80 -2.82 5.21
N THR A 835 -34.35 -2.54 3.98
CA THR A 835 -33.83 -3.56 3.03
C THR A 835 -32.61 -4.30 3.56
N TYR A 836 -31.72 -3.60 4.28
CA TYR A 836 -30.51 -4.18 4.86
C TYR A 836 -30.58 -4.34 6.38
N GLY A 837 -31.80 -4.26 6.93
CA GLY A 837 -32.13 -4.81 8.24
C GLY A 837 -32.37 -3.82 9.38
N GLY A 838 -32.68 -2.57 9.06
CA GLY A 838 -33.21 -1.63 10.03
C GLY A 838 -34.62 -2.03 10.46
N THR A 839 -35.03 -1.62 11.66
CA THR A 839 -36.41 -1.76 12.15
C THR A 839 -36.96 -0.39 12.54
N TRP A 840 -38.15 -0.06 12.04
CA TRP A 840 -38.78 1.23 12.27
C TRP A 840 -39.78 1.13 13.43
N ASN A 841 -39.49 1.85 14.52
CA ASN A 841 -40.33 2.02 15.69
C ASN A 841 -40.48 3.52 15.96
N ASP A 842 -41.26 4.20 15.11
CA ASP A 842 -41.50 5.65 15.08
C ASP A 842 -41.29 6.36 16.44
N PRO A 843 -40.37 7.33 16.57
CA PRO A 843 -39.52 7.94 15.53
C PRO A 843 -38.14 7.28 15.35
N TYR A 844 -37.94 6.06 15.85
CA TYR A 844 -36.62 5.43 15.93
C TYR A 844 -36.40 4.39 14.84
N LEU A 845 -35.25 4.51 14.16
CA LEU A 845 -34.70 3.46 13.29
C LEU A 845 -33.64 2.69 14.07
N ASN A 846 -33.89 1.41 14.34
CA ASN A 846 -33.05 0.55 15.17
C ASN A 846 -32.33 -0.51 14.34
N TRP A 847 -31.17 -0.97 14.84
CA TRP A 847 -30.39 -2.05 14.23
C TRP A 847 -30.23 -3.19 15.24
N GLU A 848 -30.91 -4.30 14.99
CA GLU A 848 -30.79 -5.48 15.84
C GLU A 848 -29.46 -6.20 15.57
N ILE A 849 -28.68 -6.43 16.61
CA ILE A 849 -27.42 -7.17 16.54
C ILE A 849 -27.70 -8.63 16.89
N GLY A 850 -27.06 -9.57 16.19
CA GLY A 850 -27.20 -11.01 16.42
C GLY A 850 -27.89 -11.75 15.27
N LYS A 851 -28.28 -13.00 15.54
CA LYS A 851 -28.91 -13.88 14.55
C LYS A 851 -30.26 -13.32 14.09
N GLY A 852 -30.50 -13.23 12.77
CA GLY A 852 -31.68 -12.58 12.19
C GLY A 852 -31.63 -11.05 12.18
N GLY A 853 -30.57 -10.45 12.71
CA GLY A 853 -30.40 -9.00 12.82
C GLY A 853 -29.87 -8.33 11.55
N ALA A 854 -29.44 -7.09 11.70
CA ALA A 854 -28.91 -6.22 10.65
C ALA A 854 -27.78 -6.86 9.83
N GLY A 855 -26.83 -7.50 10.49
CA GLY A 855 -25.67 -8.10 9.81
C GLY A 855 -26.04 -9.21 8.82
N GLU A 856 -27.05 -10.03 9.14
CA GLU A 856 -27.52 -11.09 8.25
C GLU A 856 -28.36 -10.53 7.09
N ARG A 857 -29.16 -9.49 7.35
CA ARG A 857 -29.97 -8.82 6.32
C ARG A 857 -29.13 -7.97 5.36
N ALA A 858 -28.02 -7.41 5.81
CA ALA A 858 -27.10 -6.64 4.97
C ALA A 858 -26.38 -7.49 3.91
N GLU A 859 -26.30 -8.81 4.08
CA GLU A 859 -25.74 -9.72 3.06
C GLU A 859 -26.76 -10.13 1.99
N ARG A 860 -28.03 -9.65 2.05
CA ARG A 860 -29.06 -9.99 1.05
C ARG A 860 -28.84 -9.38 -0.32
N TRP A 861 -28.14 -8.25 -0.40
CA TRP A 861 -27.81 -7.58 -1.65
C TRP A 861 -26.47 -6.85 -1.53
N GLN A 862 -25.75 -6.75 -2.63
CA GLN A 862 -24.44 -6.10 -2.71
C GLN A 862 -24.32 -5.36 -4.05
N VAL A 863 -23.60 -4.24 -4.05
CA VAL A 863 -23.18 -3.55 -5.28
C VAL A 863 -21.68 -3.75 -5.39
N LEU A 864 -21.24 -4.41 -6.47
CA LEU A 864 -19.84 -4.69 -6.76
C LEU A 864 -19.40 -3.88 -7.97
N THR A 865 -18.17 -3.34 -7.91
CA THR A 865 -17.55 -2.64 -9.03
C THR A 865 -16.06 -2.98 -9.03
N PRO A 866 -15.44 -3.23 -10.21
CA PRO A 866 -14.03 -3.58 -10.31
C PRO A 866 -13.12 -2.36 -10.10
N THR A 867 -13.69 -1.15 -10.05
CA THR A 867 -12.94 0.11 -9.99
C THR A 867 -13.20 0.84 -8.68
N ARG A 868 -12.21 1.59 -8.20
CA ARG A 868 -12.35 2.36 -6.95
C ARG A 868 -12.61 3.83 -7.21
N SER A 869 -11.78 4.43 -8.06
CA SER A 869 -11.67 5.89 -8.19
C SER A 869 -12.37 6.45 -9.43
N ARG A 870 -12.87 5.57 -10.32
CA ARG A 870 -13.63 5.98 -11.51
C ARG A 870 -15.03 6.48 -11.16
N GLN A 871 -15.70 7.08 -12.14
CA GLN A 871 -17.09 7.53 -12.00
C GLN A 871 -18.05 6.38 -11.62
N PHE A 872 -17.85 5.18 -12.15
CA PHE A 872 -18.56 3.97 -11.78
C PHE A 872 -17.83 3.15 -10.69
N GLY A 873 -16.88 3.79 -10.01
CA GLY A 873 -16.09 3.18 -8.95
C GLY A 873 -16.82 3.15 -7.60
N SER A 874 -16.29 2.34 -6.69
CA SER A 874 -16.96 2.06 -5.41
C SER A 874 -17.19 3.31 -4.57
N VAL A 875 -16.35 4.34 -4.69
CA VAL A 875 -16.51 5.58 -3.92
C VAL A 875 -17.70 6.40 -4.43
N GLU A 876 -17.77 6.67 -5.73
CA GLU A 876 -18.81 7.54 -6.29
C GLU A 876 -20.19 6.88 -6.18
N LEU A 877 -20.27 5.57 -6.47
CA LEU A 877 -21.51 4.81 -6.28
C LEU A 877 -21.98 4.86 -4.82
N ASN A 878 -21.08 4.65 -3.85
CA ASN A 878 -21.45 4.74 -2.43
C ASN A 878 -21.92 6.14 -2.03
N ARG A 879 -21.28 7.20 -2.54
CA ARG A 879 -21.69 8.59 -2.26
C ARG A 879 -23.06 8.87 -2.84
N HIS A 880 -23.30 8.48 -4.09
CA HIS A 880 -24.57 8.67 -4.76
C HIS A 880 -25.70 7.97 -3.99
N LEU A 881 -25.51 6.71 -3.59
CA LEU A 881 -26.48 5.98 -2.77
C LEU A 881 -26.74 6.64 -1.41
N LYS A 882 -25.70 7.13 -0.72
CA LYS A 882 -25.86 7.85 0.56
C LYS A 882 -26.64 9.15 0.39
N ARG A 883 -26.37 9.95 -0.66
CA ARG A 883 -27.12 11.19 -0.95
C ARG A 883 -28.59 10.88 -1.22
N THR A 884 -28.85 9.87 -2.04
CA THR A 884 -30.21 9.49 -2.44
C THR A 884 -31.02 8.88 -1.29
N PHE A 885 -30.40 8.02 -0.47
CA PHE A 885 -31.13 7.20 0.52
C PHE A 885 -30.77 7.44 2.00
N ARG A 886 -29.80 8.29 2.33
CA ARG A 886 -29.40 8.61 3.72
C ARG A 886 -29.37 10.12 4.05
N GLY A 887 -29.87 11.00 3.17
CA GLY A 887 -29.86 12.46 3.36
C GLY A 887 -30.46 12.95 4.69
N SER A 888 -30.13 14.18 5.09
CA SER A 888 -30.37 14.83 6.40
C SER A 888 -31.82 14.83 6.92
N SER A 889 -32.32 13.69 7.36
CA SER A 889 -33.58 13.56 8.08
C SER A 889 -33.30 13.59 9.58
N GLY A 890 -34.15 14.29 10.35
CA GLY A 890 -34.10 14.37 11.80
C GLY A 890 -34.42 13.06 12.54
N LEU A 891 -34.00 11.92 11.99
CA LEU A 891 -34.17 10.59 12.55
C LEU A 891 -33.12 10.35 13.64
N THR A 892 -33.58 10.01 14.84
CA THR A 892 -32.70 9.72 15.97
C THR A 892 -32.32 8.24 15.92
N VAL A 893 -31.05 7.94 15.65
CA VAL A 893 -30.51 6.57 15.64
C VAL A 893 -30.13 6.16 17.06
N ARG A 894 -30.62 5.02 17.54
CA ARG A 894 -30.20 4.42 18.82
C ARG A 894 -29.63 3.02 18.58
N GLU A 895 -28.42 2.77 19.08
CA GLU A 895 -27.87 1.43 19.22
C GLU A 895 -28.35 0.85 20.56
N THR A 896 -29.08 -0.26 20.53
CA THR A 896 -29.46 -1.01 21.72
C THR A 896 -28.56 -2.23 21.85
N GLY A 897 -27.46 -2.09 22.59
CA GLY A 897 -26.55 -3.19 22.92
C GLY A 897 -25.24 -2.70 23.53
N SER A 898 -24.93 -3.15 24.75
CA SER A 898 -23.72 -2.77 25.48
C SER A 898 -22.46 -3.42 24.88
N THR A 899 -21.95 -2.91 23.76
CA THR A 899 -20.53 -3.02 23.36
C THR A 899 -20.34 -2.13 22.14
N GLY A 900 -19.76 -0.94 22.34
CA GLY A 900 -19.55 0.02 21.28
C GLY A 900 -18.47 -0.42 20.31
N HIS A 901 -18.86 -0.83 19.10
CA HIS A 901 -18.04 -0.83 17.88
C HIS A 901 -18.91 -0.31 16.74
N LYS A 902 -18.57 0.87 16.22
CA LYS A 902 -19.19 1.45 15.02
C LYS A 902 -18.78 0.64 13.80
N MET A 903 -19.78 0.27 12.98
CA MET A 903 -19.64 -0.41 11.67
C MET A 903 -18.90 0.44 10.64
#